data_AF-A0A1X7D5C9-F1
#
_entry.id   AF-A0A1X7D5C9-F1
#
_cell.length_a   1.000
_cell.length_b   1.000
_cell.length_c   1.000
_cell.angle_alpha   90.00
_cell.angle_beta   90.00
_cell.angle_gamma   90.00
#
_symmetry.space_group_name_H-M   'P 1'
#
loop_
_entity.id
_entity.type
_entity.pdbx_description
1 polymer ?
#
loop_
_entity_poly.entity_id
_entity_poly.type
_entity_poly.pdbx_seq_one_letter_code
_entity_poly.pdbx_strand_id
1 'polypeptide(L)'
;MRLLLSFIIFILSFSTAVPMSYGAQLKRKVMVLYNSAEKQNAQGNLFVEGFAMPLNYLGILYEVRDVNKRPLPDAKQMEQCIGIFTTFADEFMEKPEDYLKWLINQQENGRKVIIAGSFGARQNLNNDAVDPALVKRVYSNLGFSWQGNATNNSVRLVYDNIDPKEMNFERNLPLFPPRYAQIIAVDDHVKPWVTVKIKDNPNSSGVAVAAGPKGGIALDGYMRWQDPVTFIEQWYLNPFDFLQQSLNLKGIPALTPTTLNGLRVAFAHIDGDGFAGYTEIDKNKNCAEILMERIFSRYDFPNSASVIAGEIDPDVKGSPANVLLARTLFEMKNIEPASHSYTHPFAWNKKLRESPEYKDEFVVGQYEKAGYKFNATYEIVDSCKYISTDLTPPDHPCKTLFWSGMCDPVGSQAEIVKKAGLLNLNGGDTIFDASHNSYFGVSPLYKPLGEQSQIYTGQANENILTNLWAGPYFGFRNIVETMKRTGTPRRVMPIDIYYHFYSGEKFASLKALEDVYDWVVSQNCAKVYASAYIKMVNGYLSGKIDIIDADHFVISDYDDCLSLRLDGADKVPDLANCKNIIGYDIEPEGIFVHLNPGTGKAELVLSSNIKVNDGVAYIKSGSGWIKDFKRSERGVRFIFECFNKGKIVVAGLKPDHKFKIVGNNFSAMEVTSSNRGEVLLQDVTSGPLEISLI
;
A
#
# COMPACT_ATOMS: atom_id res chain seq x y z
N MET A 1 17.59 60.34 -57.02
CA MET A 1 16.18 59.90 -57.08
C MET A 1 16.20 58.37 -57.23
N ARG A 2 15.70 57.64 -56.19
CA ARG A 2 15.19 56.24 -56.08
C ARG A 2 15.46 55.26 -57.26
N LEU A 3 15.84 53.97 -57.15
CA LEU A 3 15.40 52.82 -56.34
C LEU A 3 16.47 51.69 -56.49
N LEU A 4 16.92 50.98 -55.45
CA LEU A 4 16.37 49.72 -54.86
C LEU A 4 16.49 48.46 -55.77
N LEU A 5 17.38 47.52 -55.41
CA LEU A 5 17.03 46.15 -54.95
C LEU A 5 18.31 45.35 -54.59
N SER A 6 18.46 45.02 -53.31
CA SER A 6 19.47 44.09 -52.79
C SER A 6 18.83 42.70 -52.63
N PHE A 7 19.51 41.66 -53.13
CA PHE A 7 19.11 40.26 -52.98
C PHE A 7 19.63 39.72 -51.64
N ILE A 8 18.73 39.36 -50.72
CA ILE A 8 19.05 38.65 -49.48
C ILE A 8 18.70 37.17 -49.69
N ILE A 9 19.71 36.30 -49.59
CA ILE A 9 19.56 34.84 -49.57
C ILE A 9 19.24 34.44 -48.13
N PHE A 10 18.03 33.97 -47.89
CA PHE A 10 17.60 33.38 -46.61
C PHE A 10 17.85 31.87 -46.66
N ILE A 11 18.81 31.38 -45.87
CA ILE A 11 19.01 29.95 -45.64
C ILE A 11 17.99 29.52 -44.57
N LEU A 12 16.95 28.79 -44.97
CA LEU A 12 16.04 28.09 -44.05
C LEU A 12 16.72 26.81 -43.55
N SER A 13 17.24 26.86 -42.33
CA SER A 13 17.54 25.67 -41.54
C SER A 13 16.23 25.04 -41.07
N PHE A 14 15.84 23.93 -41.71
CA PHE A 14 14.76 23.06 -41.25
C PHE A 14 15.18 22.35 -39.96
N SER A 15 14.78 22.89 -38.82
CA SER A 15 14.77 22.15 -37.55
C SER A 15 13.65 21.13 -37.62
N THR A 16 13.97 19.85 -37.86
CA THR A 16 13.04 18.74 -37.66
C THR A 16 12.74 18.63 -36.18
N ALA A 17 11.69 19.32 -35.72
CA ALA A 17 11.11 19.07 -34.41
C ALA A 17 10.55 17.64 -34.44
N VAL A 18 11.25 16.71 -33.80
CA VAL A 18 10.70 15.39 -33.48
C VAL A 18 9.45 15.65 -32.65
N PRO A 19 8.25 15.24 -33.07
CA PRO A 19 7.06 15.39 -32.25
C PRO A 19 7.30 14.63 -30.95
N MET A 20 7.39 15.36 -29.84
CA MET A 20 7.38 14.77 -28.51
C MET A 20 6.03 14.07 -28.38
N SER A 21 6.02 12.74 -28.46
CA SER A 21 4.82 11.95 -28.15
C SER A 21 4.47 12.22 -26.70
N TYR A 22 3.48 13.08 -26.47
CA TYR A 22 2.91 13.27 -25.15
C TYR A 22 2.06 12.03 -24.87
N GLY A 23 2.63 11.08 -24.14
CA GLY A 23 1.87 9.94 -23.63
C GLY A 23 0.70 10.40 -22.75
N ALA A 24 -0.36 9.60 -22.69
CA ALA A 24 -1.48 9.89 -21.83
C ALA A 24 -1.11 9.54 -20.39
N GLN A 25 -1.20 10.51 -19.47
CA GLN A 25 -1.00 10.26 -18.05
C GLN A 25 -2.07 9.27 -17.54
N LEU A 26 -1.62 8.16 -16.95
CA LEU A 26 -2.47 7.24 -16.23
C LEU A 26 -3.09 7.97 -15.04
N LYS A 27 -4.41 8.07 -15.06
CA LYS A 27 -5.18 8.51 -13.90
C LYS A 27 -5.12 7.39 -12.87
N ARG A 28 -4.58 7.66 -11.70
CA ARG A 28 -4.33 6.63 -10.67
C ARG A 28 -5.32 6.66 -9.52
N LYS A 29 -6.39 7.46 -9.56
CA LYS A 29 -7.34 7.56 -8.44
C LYS A 29 -8.71 6.97 -8.77
N VAL A 30 -9.32 6.26 -7.83
CA VAL A 30 -10.74 5.89 -7.87
C VAL A 30 -11.50 6.72 -6.85
N MET A 31 -12.60 7.34 -7.28
CA MET A 31 -13.53 8.02 -6.37
C MET A 31 -14.52 6.99 -5.82
N VAL A 32 -14.45 6.72 -4.52
CA VAL A 32 -15.27 5.74 -3.83
C VAL A 32 -16.44 6.44 -3.16
N LEU A 33 -17.66 6.09 -3.53
CA LEU A 33 -18.87 6.68 -3.00
C LEU A 33 -19.56 5.68 -2.05
N TYR A 34 -19.80 6.13 -0.82
CA TYR A 34 -20.58 5.40 0.17
C TYR A 34 -21.69 6.29 0.74
N ASN A 35 -22.70 5.65 1.33
CA ASN A 35 -23.88 6.30 1.86
C ASN A 35 -23.93 6.14 3.39
N SER A 36 -23.63 7.20 4.14
CA SER A 36 -23.62 7.11 5.61
C SER A 36 -25.00 6.94 6.25
N ALA A 37 -26.09 7.17 5.50
CA ALA A 37 -27.45 6.89 5.99
C ALA A 37 -27.68 5.38 6.17
N GLU A 38 -26.89 4.55 5.48
CA GLU A 38 -26.90 3.09 5.57
C GLU A 38 -26.03 2.57 6.74
N LYS A 39 -25.69 3.43 7.72
CA LYS A 39 -24.79 3.13 8.85
C LYS A 39 -23.35 2.76 8.44
N GLN A 40 -22.98 2.98 7.18
CA GLN A 40 -21.61 2.88 6.72
C GLN A 40 -20.78 4.08 7.20
N ASN A 41 -19.47 3.89 7.36
CA ASN A 41 -18.54 4.98 7.67
C ASN A 41 -17.30 4.94 6.75
N ALA A 42 -16.48 5.99 6.80
CA ALA A 42 -15.33 6.13 5.92
C ALA A 42 -14.24 5.07 6.11
N GLN A 43 -14.25 4.34 7.23
CA GLN A 43 -13.26 3.32 7.59
C GLN A 43 -13.84 1.90 7.48
N GLY A 44 -15.09 1.70 7.90
CA GLY A 44 -15.79 0.41 7.86
C GLY A 44 -16.84 0.32 6.76
N ASN A 45 -16.46 0.61 5.52
CA ASN A 45 -17.29 0.30 4.36
C ASN A 45 -16.62 -0.81 3.55
N LEU A 46 -17.43 -1.55 2.78
CA LEU A 46 -16.99 -2.71 2.01
C LEU A 46 -15.77 -2.43 1.11
N PHE A 47 -15.65 -1.21 0.57
CA PHE A 47 -14.50 -0.88 -0.26
C PHE A 47 -13.24 -0.82 0.58
N VAL A 48 -13.24 -0.12 1.72
CA VAL A 48 -12.05 0.03 2.56
C VAL A 48 -11.64 -1.29 3.19
N GLU A 49 -12.60 -2.08 3.66
CA GLU A 49 -12.36 -3.38 4.31
C GLU A 49 -11.91 -4.47 3.31
N GLY A 50 -12.36 -4.39 2.06
CA GLY A 50 -12.10 -5.45 1.07
C GLY A 50 -11.29 -5.03 -0.14
N PHE A 51 -11.72 -3.99 -0.86
CA PHE A 51 -11.20 -3.65 -2.18
C PHE A 51 -10.01 -2.68 -2.17
N ALA A 52 -9.79 -1.92 -1.10
CA ALA A 52 -8.74 -0.92 -1.01
C ALA A 52 -7.33 -1.52 -1.14
N MET A 53 -7.06 -2.64 -0.45
CA MET A 53 -5.77 -3.32 -0.54
C MET A 53 -5.53 -3.92 -1.94
N PRO A 54 -6.45 -4.70 -2.54
CA PRO A 54 -6.29 -5.17 -3.92
C PRO A 54 -6.12 -4.03 -4.93
N LEU A 55 -6.78 -2.89 -4.71
CA LEU A 55 -6.59 -1.70 -5.53
C LEU A 55 -5.17 -1.12 -5.38
N ASN A 56 -4.64 -1.06 -4.14
CA ASN A 56 -3.28 -0.62 -3.89
C ASN A 56 -2.24 -1.52 -4.57
N TYR A 57 -2.45 -2.85 -4.54
CA TYR A 57 -1.62 -3.84 -5.24
C TYR A 57 -1.56 -3.59 -6.76
N LEU A 58 -2.65 -3.12 -7.36
CA LEU A 58 -2.74 -2.75 -8.78
C LEU A 58 -2.15 -1.36 -9.08
N GLY A 59 -1.51 -0.70 -8.09
CA GLY A 59 -0.91 0.60 -8.28
C GLY A 59 -1.91 1.76 -8.27
N ILE A 60 -3.17 1.52 -7.90
CA ILE A 60 -4.26 2.50 -7.96
C ILE A 60 -4.61 2.99 -6.54
N LEU A 61 -4.80 4.30 -6.45
CA LEU A 61 -5.16 5.07 -5.28
C LEU A 61 -6.67 5.20 -5.16
N TYR A 62 -7.15 5.55 -3.98
CA TYR A 62 -8.56 5.85 -3.74
C TYR A 62 -8.76 7.10 -2.89
N GLU A 63 -9.94 7.69 -3.05
CA GLU A 63 -10.50 8.70 -2.15
C GLU A 63 -11.93 8.29 -1.82
N VAL A 64 -12.28 8.28 -0.52
CA VAL A 64 -13.61 7.90 -0.06
C VAL A 64 -14.47 9.14 0.17
N ARG A 65 -15.73 9.11 -0.27
CA ARG A 65 -16.68 10.22 -0.18
C ARG A 65 -18.07 9.78 0.23
N ASP A 66 -18.57 10.47 1.24
CA ASP A 66 -19.92 10.29 1.78
C ASP A 66 -20.90 11.15 0.97
N VAL A 67 -21.83 10.50 0.26
CA VAL A 67 -22.77 11.20 -0.62
C VAL A 67 -23.75 12.10 0.15
N ASN A 68 -23.93 11.89 1.46
CA ASN A 68 -24.84 12.71 2.28
C ASN A 68 -24.15 13.89 2.96
N LYS A 69 -22.83 13.84 3.13
CA LYS A 69 -22.09 14.88 3.88
C LYS A 69 -21.32 15.83 3.00
N ARG A 70 -21.01 15.42 1.76
CA ARG A 70 -20.26 16.24 0.80
C ARG A 70 -20.98 16.24 -0.54
N PRO A 71 -20.97 17.36 -1.27
CA PRO A 71 -21.49 17.39 -2.63
C PRO A 71 -20.73 16.39 -3.51
N LEU A 72 -21.37 15.93 -4.59
CA LEU A 72 -20.71 15.12 -5.61
C LEU A 72 -19.48 15.87 -6.16
N PRO A 73 -18.38 15.17 -6.49
CA PRO A 73 -17.17 15.82 -6.93
C PRO A 73 -17.36 16.57 -8.25
N ASP A 74 -16.79 17.77 -8.33
CA ASP A 74 -16.79 18.54 -9.57
C ASP A 74 -15.80 17.98 -10.62
N ALA A 75 -15.78 18.59 -11.82
CA ALA A 75 -14.91 18.14 -12.90
C ALA A 75 -13.41 18.19 -12.55
N LYS A 76 -12.98 19.17 -11.74
CA LYS A 76 -11.59 19.32 -11.31
C LYS A 76 -11.20 18.20 -10.33
N GLN A 77 -12.06 17.90 -9.37
CA GLN A 77 -11.86 16.78 -8.44
C GLN A 77 -11.83 15.43 -9.18
N MET A 78 -12.61 15.30 -10.26
CA MET A 78 -12.65 14.09 -11.08
C MET A 78 -11.51 14.00 -12.10
N GLU A 79 -10.69 15.04 -12.32
CA GLU A 79 -9.65 15.07 -13.36
C GLU A 79 -8.63 13.92 -13.21
N GLN A 80 -8.18 13.67 -11.98
CA GLN A 80 -7.21 12.64 -11.62
C GLN A 80 -7.82 11.23 -11.50
N CYS A 81 -9.15 11.09 -11.61
CA CYS A 81 -9.82 9.83 -11.38
C CYS A 81 -9.86 8.96 -12.65
N ILE A 82 -9.49 7.69 -12.57
CA ILE A 82 -9.71 6.70 -13.64
C ILE A 82 -11.15 6.20 -13.64
N GLY A 83 -11.76 6.12 -12.46
CA GLY A 83 -13.11 5.61 -12.31
C GLY A 83 -13.76 5.96 -10.98
N ILE A 84 -14.96 5.41 -10.82
CA ILE A 84 -15.84 5.57 -9.67
C ILE A 84 -16.18 4.18 -9.18
N PHE A 85 -16.21 4.01 -7.86
CA PHE A 85 -16.61 2.77 -7.20
C PHE A 85 -17.73 3.09 -6.22
N THR A 86 -18.83 2.34 -6.27
CA THR A 86 -19.96 2.53 -5.35
C THR A 86 -20.16 1.27 -4.49
N THR A 87 -20.41 1.46 -3.19
CA THR A 87 -20.64 0.38 -2.22
C THR A 87 -22.00 0.48 -1.52
N PHE A 88 -23.02 0.97 -2.21
CA PHE A 88 -24.34 1.16 -1.59
C PHE A 88 -24.97 -0.18 -1.20
N ALA A 89 -25.62 -0.21 -0.04
CA ALA A 89 -26.31 -1.38 0.49
C ALA A 89 -27.80 -1.39 0.10
N ASP A 90 -28.41 -0.21 -0.10
CA ASP A 90 -29.81 -0.07 -0.47
C ASP A 90 -30.00 0.69 -1.78
N GLU A 91 -31.23 1.12 -2.08
CA GLU A 91 -31.60 1.74 -3.36
C GLU A 91 -32.03 3.20 -3.20
N PHE A 92 -31.84 3.76 -2.00
CA PHE A 92 -32.34 5.05 -1.57
C PHE A 92 -31.22 6.09 -1.51
N MET A 93 -31.50 7.26 -2.07
CA MET A 93 -30.60 8.41 -1.99
C MET A 93 -31.41 9.70 -1.84
N GLU A 94 -30.87 10.74 -1.24
CA GLU A 94 -31.59 12.02 -1.11
C GLU A 94 -31.92 12.65 -2.48
N LYS A 95 -30.93 12.67 -3.38
CA LYS A 95 -31.04 13.28 -4.72
C LYS A 95 -30.60 12.29 -5.81
N PRO A 96 -31.37 11.21 -6.02
CA PRO A 96 -30.94 10.10 -6.86
C PRO A 96 -30.78 10.53 -8.33
N GLU A 97 -31.65 11.39 -8.86
CA GLU A 97 -31.50 11.86 -10.25
C GLU A 97 -30.27 12.73 -10.49
N ASP A 98 -29.92 13.61 -9.55
CA ASP A 98 -28.72 14.44 -9.65
C ASP A 98 -27.46 13.57 -9.67
N TYR A 99 -27.45 12.53 -8.83
CA TYR A 99 -26.41 11.52 -8.82
C TYR A 99 -26.33 10.75 -10.14
N LEU A 100 -27.46 10.29 -10.69
CA LEU A 100 -27.46 9.55 -11.95
C LEU A 100 -27.01 10.41 -13.13
N LYS A 101 -27.47 11.66 -13.21
CA LYS A 101 -27.03 12.63 -14.23
C LYS A 101 -25.52 12.89 -14.11
N TRP A 102 -25.03 13.06 -12.88
CA TRP A 102 -23.60 13.18 -12.62
C TRP A 102 -22.83 11.92 -13.06
N LEU A 103 -23.29 10.72 -12.69
CA LEU A 103 -22.63 9.46 -13.02
C LEU A 103 -22.58 9.22 -14.54
N ILE A 104 -23.67 9.49 -15.25
CA ILE A 104 -23.73 9.43 -16.71
C ILE A 104 -22.70 10.38 -17.33
N ASN A 105 -22.62 11.63 -16.85
CA ASN A 105 -21.61 12.56 -17.31
C ASN A 105 -20.18 12.04 -17.07
N GLN A 106 -19.92 11.37 -15.95
CA GLN A 106 -18.60 10.76 -15.71
C GLN A 106 -18.31 9.61 -16.69
N GLN A 107 -19.28 8.75 -16.98
CA GLN A 107 -19.15 7.69 -17.99
C GLN A 107 -18.87 8.26 -19.39
N GLU A 108 -19.58 9.33 -19.77
CA GLU A 108 -19.39 10.03 -21.04
C GLU A 108 -18.03 10.71 -21.15
N ASN A 109 -17.42 11.08 -20.01
CA ASN A 109 -16.04 11.57 -19.91
C ASN A 109 -15.00 10.43 -19.74
N GLY A 110 -15.37 9.19 -20.08
CA GLY A 110 -14.48 8.03 -20.14
C GLY A 110 -14.11 7.43 -18.78
N ARG A 111 -14.74 7.86 -17.69
CA ARG A 111 -14.53 7.27 -16.35
C ARG A 111 -15.13 5.87 -16.29
N LYS A 112 -14.38 4.94 -15.70
CA LYS A 112 -14.86 3.58 -15.44
C LYS A 112 -15.82 3.61 -14.25
N VAL A 113 -16.87 2.80 -14.26
CA VAL A 113 -17.82 2.75 -13.13
C VAL A 113 -17.95 1.32 -12.62
N ILE A 114 -17.70 1.14 -11.32
CA ILE A 114 -17.86 -0.14 -10.64
C ILE A 114 -19.02 -0.02 -9.66
N ILE A 115 -20.02 -0.87 -9.85
CA ILE A 115 -21.18 -0.98 -8.97
C ILE A 115 -21.03 -2.26 -8.15
N ALA A 116 -20.60 -2.12 -6.90
CA ALA A 116 -20.46 -3.23 -5.96
C ALA A 116 -21.56 -3.14 -4.90
N GLY A 117 -22.41 -4.16 -4.83
CA GLY A 117 -23.59 -4.16 -3.97
C GLY A 117 -24.84 -3.74 -4.74
N SER A 118 -25.50 -2.70 -4.26
CA SER A 118 -26.75 -2.17 -4.81
C SER A 118 -26.50 -1.03 -5.81
N PHE A 119 -27.50 -0.72 -6.64
CA PHE A 119 -27.44 0.43 -7.56
C PHE A 119 -27.53 1.77 -6.82
N GLY A 120 -28.20 1.81 -5.65
CA GLY A 120 -28.12 2.93 -4.69
C GLY A 120 -29.00 4.13 -4.96
N ALA A 121 -29.57 4.25 -6.16
CA ALA A 121 -30.25 5.48 -6.58
C ALA A 121 -31.50 5.21 -7.43
N ARG A 122 -32.28 4.18 -7.09
CA ARG A 122 -33.56 3.92 -7.76
C ARG A 122 -34.71 4.75 -7.18
N GLN A 123 -34.60 5.19 -5.93
CA GLN A 123 -35.65 5.93 -5.23
C GLN A 123 -35.08 7.07 -4.38
N ASN A 124 -35.90 8.10 -4.16
CA ASN A 124 -35.60 9.13 -3.17
C ASN A 124 -36.04 8.70 -1.75
N LEU A 125 -35.73 9.52 -0.74
CA LEU A 125 -36.13 9.24 0.65
C LEU A 125 -37.65 9.27 0.92
N ASN A 126 -38.45 9.75 -0.05
CA ASN A 126 -39.91 9.74 -0.01
C ASN A 126 -40.52 8.53 -0.76
N ASN A 127 -39.69 7.62 -1.28
CA ASN A 127 -40.05 6.47 -2.12
C ASN A 127 -40.50 6.83 -3.56
N ASP A 128 -40.25 8.05 -4.03
CA ASP A 128 -40.48 8.38 -5.44
C ASP A 128 -39.41 7.70 -6.30
N ALA A 129 -39.85 6.97 -7.33
CA ALA A 129 -38.96 6.33 -8.29
C ALA A 129 -38.32 7.37 -9.22
N VAL A 130 -37.04 7.16 -9.55
CA VAL A 130 -36.36 7.95 -10.60
C VAL A 130 -36.90 7.63 -11.99
N ASP A 131 -36.65 8.53 -12.94
CA ASP A 131 -36.85 8.24 -14.37
C ASP A 131 -36.09 6.96 -14.78
N PRO A 132 -36.78 5.89 -15.22
CA PRO A 132 -36.16 4.65 -15.67
C PRO A 132 -35.17 4.83 -16.83
N ALA A 133 -35.30 5.91 -17.62
CA ALA A 133 -34.35 6.23 -18.69
C ALA A 133 -32.93 6.50 -18.17
N LEU A 134 -32.80 7.13 -16.99
CA LEU A 134 -31.50 7.37 -16.36
C LEU A 134 -30.84 6.06 -15.93
N VAL A 135 -31.61 5.16 -15.32
CA VAL A 135 -31.13 3.82 -14.91
C VAL A 135 -30.66 3.03 -16.13
N LYS A 136 -31.50 2.98 -17.19
CA LYS A 136 -31.16 2.31 -18.45
C LYS A 136 -29.88 2.90 -19.06
N ARG A 137 -29.70 4.22 -19.02
CA ARG A 137 -28.53 4.89 -19.57
C ARG A 137 -27.24 4.49 -18.84
N VAL A 138 -27.25 4.44 -17.50
CA VAL A 138 -26.07 4.01 -16.71
C VAL A 138 -25.66 2.58 -17.07
N TYR A 139 -26.60 1.64 -17.10
CA TYR A 139 -26.32 0.25 -17.48
C TYR A 139 -25.87 0.14 -18.94
N SER A 140 -26.52 0.86 -19.87
CA SER A 140 -26.14 0.85 -21.28
C SER A 140 -24.71 1.36 -21.49
N ASN A 141 -24.31 2.41 -20.80
CA ASN A 141 -22.95 2.94 -20.84
C ASN A 141 -21.90 1.93 -20.32
N LEU A 142 -22.31 1.01 -19.44
CA LEU A 142 -21.49 -0.11 -18.96
C LEU A 142 -21.49 -1.34 -19.89
N GLY A 143 -22.30 -1.34 -20.95
CA GLY A 143 -22.45 -2.50 -21.86
C GLY A 143 -23.54 -3.49 -21.45
N PHE A 144 -24.52 -3.05 -20.64
CA PHE A 144 -25.63 -3.87 -20.18
C PHE A 144 -27.00 -3.32 -20.60
N SER A 145 -27.98 -4.21 -20.73
CA SER A 145 -29.39 -3.89 -20.93
C SER A 145 -30.18 -4.26 -19.68
N TRP A 146 -30.72 -3.25 -18.99
CA TRP A 146 -31.52 -3.43 -17.79
C TRP A 146 -33.00 -3.64 -18.13
N GLN A 147 -33.56 -4.77 -17.68
CA GLN A 147 -34.95 -5.18 -17.95
C GLN A 147 -35.89 -4.93 -16.75
N GLY A 148 -35.37 -4.56 -15.59
CA GLY A 148 -36.16 -4.18 -14.40
C GLY A 148 -36.69 -5.32 -13.52
N ASN A 149 -36.75 -6.56 -14.02
CA ASN A 149 -37.16 -7.71 -13.21
C ASN A 149 -36.12 -8.05 -12.13
N ALA A 150 -36.55 -8.21 -10.88
CA ALA A 150 -35.66 -8.59 -9.77
C ALA A 150 -36.40 -9.43 -8.72
N THR A 151 -35.68 -10.30 -8.01
CA THR A 151 -36.20 -11.04 -6.85
C THR A 151 -35.07 -11.52 -5.94
N ASN A 152 -35.32 -11.55 -4.63
CA ASN A 152 -34.39 -12.14 -3.64
C ASN A 152 -34.87 -13.54 -3.18
N ASN A 153 -35.87 -14.13 -3.86
CA ASN A 153 -36.39 -15.43 -3.48
C ASN A 153 -35.48 -16.57 -4.00
N SER A 154 -34.43 -16.88 -3.24
CA SER A 154 -33.34 -17.80 -3.62
C SER A 154 -33.80 -19.20 -4.04
N VAL A 155 -34.91 -19.72 -3.49
CA VAL A 155 -35.43 -21.06 -3.86
C VAL A 155 -35.99 -21.11 -5.29
N ARG A 156 -36.26 -19.94 -5.88
CA ARG A 156 -36.69 -19.79 -7.29
C ARG A 156 -35.51 -19.52 -8.22
N LEU A 157 -34.29 -19.43 -7.70
CA LEU A 157 -33.12 -19.05 -8.48
C LEU A 157 -32.20 -20.24 -8.70
N VAL A 158 -31.59 -20.30 -9.88
CA VAL A 158 -30.52 -21.23 -10.19
C VAL A 158 -29.40 -20.48 -10.90
N TYR A 159 -28.16 -20.88 -10.65
CA TYR A 159 -27.04 -20.41 -11.45
C TYR A 159 -27.23 -20.89 -12.88
N ASP A 160 -27.12 -19.97 -13.82
CA ASP A 160 -27.12 -20.26 -15.25
C ASP A 160 -25.69 -20.49 -15.75
N ASN A 161 -24.74 -19.69 -15.26
CA ASN A 161 -23.31 -19.87 -15.45
C ASN A 161 -22.51 -19.33 -14.26
N ILE A 162 -21.37 -19.97 -13.96
CA ILE A 162 -20.34 -19.50 -13.02
C ILE A 162 -18.98 -19.68 -13.72
N ASP A 163 -18.17 -18.63 -13.81
CA ASP A 163 -16.76 -18.72 -14.19
C ASP A 163 -15.93 -19.09 -12.94
N PRO A 164 -15.45 -20.35 -12.82
CA PRO A 164 -14.74 -20.80 -11.62
C PRO A 164 -13.31 -20.26 -11.52
N LYS A 165 -12.78 -19.56 -12.53
CA LYS A 165 -11.47 -18.92 -12.47
C LYS A 165 -11.54 -17.57 -11.76
N GLU A 166 -12.62 -16.83 -12.03
CA GLU A 166 -12.81 -15.47 -11.53
C GLU A 166 -13.66 -15.45 -10.24
N MET A 167 -14.47 -16.49 -10.03
CA MET A 167 -15.24 -16.74 -8.82
C MET A 167 -14.63 -17.88 -8.01
N ASN A 168 -15.23 -18.16 -6.86
CA ASN A 168 -14.79 -19.17 -5.90
C ASN A 168 -13.34 -18.95 -5.41
N PHE A 169 -12.91 -17.70 -5.25
CA PHE A 169 -11.52 -17.33 -5.00
C PHE A 169 -10.96 -17.86 -3.67
N GLU A 170 -11.61 -17.55 -2.54
CA GLU A 170 -11.25 -18.10 -1.22
C GLU A 170 -12.31 -19.07 -0.71
N ARG A 171 -13.54 -18.89 -1.16
CA ARG A 171 -14.71 -19.69 -0.78
C ARG A 171 -15.60 -19.93 -1.98
N ASN A 172 -16.24 -21.09 -2.05
CA ASN A 172 -17.26 -21.36 -3.07
C ASN A 172 -18.53 -20.55 -2.84
N LEU A 173 -19.14 -20.06 -3.92
CA LEU A 173 -20.48 -19.49 -3.91
C LEU A 173 -21.50 -20.42 -3.22
N PRO A 174 -22.56 -19.86 -2.60
CA PRO A 174 -23.61 -20.67 -1.97
C PRO A 174 -24.32 -21.55 -3.00
N LEU A 175 -24.98 -22.62 -2.54
CA LEU A 175 -25.68 -23.56 -3.43
C LEU A 175 -26.79 -22.89 -4.25
N PHE A 176 -27.49 -21.92 -3.65
CA PHE A 176 -28.57 -21.16 -4.30
C PHE A 176 -28.15 -19.71 -4.48
N PRO A 177 -28.38 -19.11 -5.65
CA PRO A 177 -28.12 -17.70 -5.86
C PRO A 177 -28.91 -16.84 -4.86
N PRO A 178 -28.28 -15.91 -4.13
CA PRO A 178 -28.95 -15.14 -3.08
C PRO A 178 -29.94 -14.12 -3.64
N ARG A 179 -29.69 -13.58 -4.84
CA ARG A 179 -30.53 -12.56 -5.46
C ARG A 179 -30.43 -12.49 -6.97
N TYR A 180 -31.45 -11.97 -7.61
CA TYR A 180 -31.52 -11.88 -9.07
C TYR A 180 -31.97 -10.48 -9.49
N ALA A 181 -31.30 -9.95 -10.52
CA ALA A 181 -31.73 -8.80 -11.30
C ALA A 181 -31.52 -9.12 -12.78
N GLN A 182 -32.51 -8.80 -13.62
CA GLN A 182 -32.44 -9.05 -15.06
C GLN A 182 -31.66 -7.94 -15.75
N ILE A 183 -30.34 -8.06 -15.67
CA ILE A 183 -29.35 -7.24 -16.35
C ILE A 183 -28.68 -8.12 -17.39
N ILE A 184 -28.74 -7.76 -18.66
CA ILE A 184 -28.23 -8.61 -19.75
C ILE A 184 -26.96 -7.94 -20.30
N ALA A 185 -25.84 -8.67 -20.39
CA ALA A 185 -24.67 -8.18 -21.11
C ALA A 185 -24.98 -8.09 -22.61
N VAL A 186 -24.73 -6.93 -23.21
CA VAL A 186 -25.00 -6.67 -24.65
C VAL A 186 -23.76 -6.20 -25.42
N ASP A 187 -22.65 -5.94 -24.72
CA ASP A 187 -21.34 -5.62 -25.29
C ASP A 187 -20.43 -6.86 -25.17
N ASP A 188 -19.87 -7.33 -26.29
CA ASP A 188 -19.04 -8.55 -26.34
C ASP A 188 -17.73 -8.44 -25.52
N HIS A 189 -17.33 -7.21 -25.15
CA HIS A 189 -16.16 -6.98 -24.30
C HIS A 189 -16.49 -7.05 -22.80
N VAL A 190 -17.76 -7.17 -22.43
CA VAL A 190 -18.18 -7.43 -21.06
C VAL A 190 -18.18 -8.94 -20.85
N LYS A 191 -17.47 -9.41 -19.82
CA LYS A 191 -17.40 -10.82 -19.46
C LYS A 191 -18.32 -11.09 -18.26
N PRO A 192 -19.45 -11.80 -18.44
CA PRO A 192 -20.24 -12.29 -17.32
C PRO A 192 -19.49 -13.39 -16.57
N TRP A 193 -19.29 -13.21 -15.27
CA TRP A 193 -18.67 -14.21 -14.39
C TRP A 193 -19.71 -15.04 -13.67
N VAL A 194 -20.85 -14.43 -13.33
CA VAL A 194 -22.00 -15.13 -12.77
C VAL A 194 -23.25 -14.67 -13.49
N THR A 195 -24.01 -15.62 -14.03
CA THR A 195 -25.37 -15.39 -14.49
C THR A 195 -26.35 -16.27 -13.71
N VAL A 196 -27.53 -15.73 -13.46
CA VAL A 196 -28.58 -16.32 -12.64
C VAL A 196 -29.87 -16.27 -13.44
N LYS A 197 -30.68 -17.32 -13.35
CA LYS A 197 -32.03 -17.35 -13.94
C LYS A 197 -33.07 -17.77 -12.93
N ILE A 198 -34.31 -17.36 -13.21
CA ILE A 198 -35.48 -17.88 -12.52
C ILE A 198 -35.71 -19.31 -12.99
N LYS A 199 -35.89 -20.22 -12.03
CA LYS A 199 -36.17 -21.64 -12.26
C LYS A 199 -37.35 -21.78 -13.23
N ASP A 200 -37.20 -22.70 -14.18
CA ASP A 200 -38.19 -23.00 -15.22
C ASP A 200 -38.52 -21.82 -16.17
N ASN A 201 -37.71 -20.76 -16.18
CA ASN A 201 -37.82 -19.65 -17.14
C ASN A 201 -36.47 -19.40 -17.88
N PRO A 202 -36.26 -20.02 -19.05
CA PRO A 202 -34.99 -19.90 -19.78
C PRO A 202 -34.69 -18.47 -20.28
N ASN A 203 -35.70 -17.63 -20.47
CA ASN A 203 -35.54 -16.24 -20.95
C ASN A 203 -35.25 -15.23 -19.83
N SER A 204 -34.97 -15.72 -18.62
CA SER A 204 -34.73 -14.91 -17.43
C SER A 204 -33.26 -14.91 -17.00
N SER A 205 -32.31 -15.17 -17.89
CA SER A 205 -30.89 -15.06 -17.53
C SER A 205 -30.53 -13.59 -17.27
N GLY A 206 -29.83 -13.35 -16.15
CA GLY A 206 -29.38 -12.03 -15.71
C GLY A 206 -28.01 -12.12 -15.07
N VAL A 207 -27.17 -11.13 -15.34
CA VAL A 207 -25.83 -10.98 -14.80
C VAL A 207 -25.91 -10.62 -13.32
N ALA A 208 -25.21 -11.38 -12.49
CA ALA A 208 -24.98 -11.08 -11.08
C ALA A 208 -23.57 -10.51 -10.84
N VAL A 209 -22.59 -10.99 -11.60
CA VAL A 209 -21.21 -10.48 -11.59
C VAL A 209 -20.70 -10.40 -13.01
N ALA A 210 -20.15 -9.26 -13.41
CA ALA A 210 -19.46 -9.09 -14.68
C ALA A 210 -18.43 -7.96 -14.60
N ALA A 211 -17.37 -8.10 -15.38
CA ALA A 211 -16.35 -7.07 -15.55
C ALA A 211 -16.12 -6.79 -17.04
N GLY A 212 -15.75 -5.55 -17.36
CA GLY A 212 -15.42 -5.13 -18.72
C GLY A 212 -14.65 -3.81 -18.75
N PRO A 213 -14.19 -3.38 -19.92
CA PRO A 213 -13.27 -2.24 -20.04
C PRO A 213 -13.91 -0.88 -19.73
N LYS A 214 -15.23 -0.80 -19.49
CA LYS A 214 -15.96 0.41 -19.09
C LYS A 214 -16.35 0.39 -17.61
N GLY A 215 -16.11 -0.71 -16.90
CA GLY A 215 -16.56 -0.89 -15.53
C GLY A 215 -16.98 -2.32 -15.20
N GLY A 216 -17.61 -2.49 -14.05
CA GLY A 216 -18.04 -3.80 -13.58
C GLY A 216 -19.26 -3.71 -12.66
N ILE A 217 -19.98 -4.81 -12.54
CA ILE A 217 -21.09 -4.96 -11.61
C ILE A 217 -20.83 -6.22 -10.80
N ALA A 218 -20.93 -6.12 -9.48
CA ALA A 218 -20.94 -7.26 -8.58
C ALA A 218 -22.06 -7.06 -7.56
N LEU A 219 -23.17 -7.79 -7.75
CA LEU A 219 -24.32 -7.67 -6.84
C LEU A 219 -23.96 -8.21 -5.45
N ASP A 220 -24.58 -7.62 -4.43
CA ASP A 220 -24.42 -8.10 -3.05
C ASP A 220 -24.77 -9.60 -2.92
N GLY A 221 -24.11 -10.29 -2.00
CA GLY A 221 -24.20 -11.74 -1.83
C GLY A 221 -23.39 -12.59 -2.82
N TYR A 222 -22.86 -11.99 -3.90
CA TYR A 222 -21.94 -12.67 -4.84
C TYR A 222 -20.48 -12.28 -4.66
N MET A 223 -20.18 -11.22 -3.90
CA MET A 223 -18.81 -10.76 -3.68
C MET A 223 -18.10 -11.57 -2.59
N ARG A 224 -18.76 -11.75 -1.44
CA ARG A 224 -18.16 -12.32 -0.23
C ARG A 224 -19.16 -13.10 0.61
N TRP A 225 -18.61 -13.96 1.45
CA TRP A 225 -19.26 -14.57 2.60
C TRP A 225 -18.88 -13.81 3.88
N GLN A 226 -19.75 -13.86 4.89
CA GLN A 226 -19.47 -13.40 6.24
C GLN A 226 -19.93 -14.47 7.22
N ASP A 227 -19.09 -14.80 8.20
CA ASP A 227 -19.50 -15.63 9.32
C ASP A 227 -20.51 -14.88 10.19
N PRO A 228 -21.68 -15.46 10.51
CA PRO A 228 -22.71 -14.76 11.28
C PRO A 228 -22.38 -14.58 12.77
N VAL A 229 -21.32 -15.24 13.27
CA VAL A 229 -20.91 -15.19 14.68
C VAL A 229 -19.62 -14.40 14.83
N THR A 230 -18.60 -14.71 14.02
CA THR A 230 -17.27 -14.08 14.14
C THR A 230 -17.11 -12.86 13.24
N PHE A 231 -18.04 -12.62 12.31
CA PHE A 231 -17.98 -11.58 11.28
C PHE A 231 -16.77 -11.67 10.34
N ILE A 232 -16.03 -12.77 10.37
CA ILE A 232 -14.91 -13.03 9.46
C ILE A 232 -15.44 -13.17 8.04
N GLU A 233 -14.75 -12.54 7.10
CA GLU A 233 -15.19 -12.44 5.71
C GLU A 233 -14.27 -13.23 4.79
N GLN A 234 -14.83 -13.84 3.75
CA GLN A 234 -14.06 -14.53 2.70
C GLN A 234 -14.61 -14.18 1.32
N TRP A 235 -13.71 -14.06 0.35
CA TRP A 235 -14.06 -13.74 -1.03
C TRP A 235 -14.67 -14.93 -1.79
N TYR A 236 -15.82 -14.69 -2.42
CA TYR A 236 -16.27 -15.51 -3.55
C TYR A 236 -15.63 -15.00 -4.84
N LEU A 237 -15.73 -13.70 -5.09
CA LEU A 237 -15.15 -13.02 -6.25
C LEU A 237 -13.65 -12.83 -6.06
N ASN A 238 -12.84 -13.03 -7.09
CA ASN A 238 -11.44 -12.61 -7.08
C ASN A 238 -11.34 -11.08 -7.19
N PRO A 239 -10.95 -10.36 -6.12
CA PRO A 239 -10.99 -8.90 -6.12
C PRO A 239 -9.91 -8.28 -7.01
N PHE A 240 -8.78 -8.96 -7.20
CA PHE A 240 -7.67 -8.47 -8.03
C PHE A 240 -8.07 -8.46 -9.50
N ASP A 241 -8.60 -9.58 -10.01
CA ASP A 241 -8.99 -9.69 -11.42
C ASP A 241 -10.22 -8.82 -11.71
N PHE A 242 -11.13 -8.66 -10.75
CA PHE A 242 -12.33 -7.83 -10.92
C PHE A 242 -11.95 -6.36 -11.08
N LEU A 243 -11.07 -5.85 -10.22
CA LEU A 243 -10.57 -4.49 -10.31
C LEU A 243 -9.71 -4.29 -11.56
N GLN A 244 -8.81 -5.22 -11.89
CA GLN A 244 -7.96 -5.13 -13.08
C GLN A 244 -8.78 -5.05 -14.37
N GLN A 245 -9.79 -5.90 -14.52
CA GLN A 245 -10.66 -5.91 -15.70
C GLN A 245 -11.58 -4.67 -15.74
N SER A 246 -12.23 -4.34 -14.61
CA SER A 246 -13.19 -3.23 -14.54
C SER A 246 -12.56 -1.85 -14.73
N LEU A 247 -11.29 -1.69 -14.33
CA LEU A 247 -10.53 -0.46 -14.52
C LEU A 247 -9.66 -0.48 -15.79
N ASN A 248 -9.67 -1.58 -16.54
CA ASN A 248 -8.88 -1.80 -17.75
C ASN A 248 -7.35 -1.59 -17.54
N LEU A 249 -6.81 -2.28 -16.53
CA LEU A 249 -5.42 -2.13 -16.07
C LEU A 249 -4.47 -3.21 -16.62
N LYS A 250 -4.93 -4.11 -17.48
CA LYS A 250 -4.09 -5.18 -18.03
C LYS A 250 -2.89 -4.58 -18.78
N GLY A 251 -1.68 -5.01 -18.43
CA GLY A 251 -0.43 -4.54 -19.03
C GLY A 251 0.05 -3.18 -18.52
N ILE A 252 -0.64 -2.58 -17.54
CA ILE A 252 -0.23 -1.33 -16.91
C ILE A 252 0.71 -1.65 -15.73
N PRO A 253 1.91 -1.04 -15.64
CA PRO A 253 2.78 -1.23 -14.49
C PRO A 253 2.20 -0.65 -13.20
N ALA A 254 2.49 -1.31 -12.07
CA ALA A 254 2.10 -0.86 -10.74
C ALA A 254 3.32 -0.45 -9.90
N LEU A 255 3.35 0.80 -9.42
CA LEU A 255 4.32 1.20 -8.40
C LEU A 255 4.14 0.35 -7.13
N THR A 256 5.25 -0.10 -6.55
CA THR A 256 5.23 -1.06 -5.44
C THR A 256 6.17 -0.62 -4.30
N PRO A 257 5.64 -0.03 -3.22
CA PRO A 257 6.45 0.43 -2.08
C PRO A 257 6.87 -0.70 -1.13
N THR A 258 6.48 -1.94 -1.41
CA THR A 258 6.81 -3.15 -0.61
C THR A 258 8.06 -3.87 -1.10
N THR A 259 8.74 -3.32 -2.11
CA THR A 259 9.89 -3.92 -2.79
C THR A 259 11.01 -2.90 -2.96
N LEU A 260 12.25 -3.32 -2.68
CA LEU A 260 13.46 -2.57 -3.01
C LEU A 260 14.40 -3.51 -3.77
N ASN A 261 14.76 -3.15 -5.00
CA ASN A 261 15.68 -3.92 -5.85
C ASN A 261 15.32 -5.42 -5.89
N GLY A 262 14.06 -5.73 -6.18
CA GLY A 262 13.54 -7.10 -6.32
C GLY A 262 13.19 -7.79 -5.00
N LEU A 263 13.85 -7.42 -3.90
CA LEU A 263 13.60 -8.03 -2.58
C LEU A 263 12.45 -7.36 -1.85
N ARG A 264 11.69 -8.16 -1.09
CA ARG A 264 10.63 -7.64 -0.21
C ARG A 264 11.25 -6.79 0.87
N VAL A 265 10.65 -5.64 1.15
CA VAL A 265 11.06 -4.73 2.22
C VAL A 265 10.73 -5.36 3.59
N ALA A 266 11.65 -5.23 4.55
CA ALA A 266 11.45 -5.60 5.94
C ALA A 266 11.88 -4.47 6.87
N PHE A 267 11.05 -4.13 7.86
CA PHE A 267 11.34 -3.15 8.90
C PHE A 267 10.73 -3.57 10.24
N ALA A 268 11.10 -2.89 11.31
CA ALA A 268 10.55 -3.06 12.65
C ALA A 268 10.22 -1.68 13.21
N HIS A 269 9.06 -1.57 13.88
CA HIS A 269 8.70 -0.36 14.59
C HIS A 269 8.13 -0.68 15.97
N ILE A 270 8.52 0.14 16.94
CA ILE A 270 8.23 -0.08 18.35
C ILE A 270 7.47 1.11 18.92
N ASP A 271 6.25 0.86 19.38
CA ASP A 271 5.44 1.84 20.10
C ASP A 271 5.93 2.01 21.55
N GLY A 272 5.85 3.24 22.04
CA GLY A 272 6.48 3.66 23.31
C GLY A 272 5.88 3.04 24.58
N ASP A 273 4.77 2.32 24.47
CA ASP A 273 4.03 1.78 25.61
C ASP A 273 4.85 0.78 26.44
N GLY A 274 4.93 1.06 27.74
CA GLY A 274 5.61 0.21 28.71
C GLY A 274 7.13 0.37 28.70
N PHE A 275 7.66 1.50 28.24
CA PHE A 275 9.10 1.75 28.15
C PHE A 275 9.83 1.50 29.49
N ALA A 276 9.44 2.22 30.54
CA ALA A 276 9.97 2.02 31.90
C ALA A 276 9.14 1.00 32.70
N GLY A 277 8.39 0.13 32.02
CA GLY A 277 7.48 -0.84 32.61
C GLY A 277 8.18 -1.97 33.37
N TYR A 278 7.44 -2.57 34.30
CA TYR A 278 7.88 -3.74 35.05
C TYR A 278 8.11 -4.96 34.13
N THR A 279 9.09 -5.80 34.47
CA THR A 279 9.30 -7.10 33.82
C THR A 279 9.40 -8.23 34.85
N GLU A 280 8.84 -9.38 34.53
CA GLU A 280 8.94 -10.61 35.33
C GLU A 280 10.25 -11.36 35.10
N ILE A 281 11.01 -10.98 34.08
CA ILE A 281 12.19 -11.73 33.59
C ILE A 281 13.42 -11.47 34.48
N ASP A 282 13.68 -10.20 34.80
CA ASP A 282 14.75 -9.77 35.70
C ASP A 282 14.23 -8.64 36.58
N LYS A 283 14.12 -8.90 37.89
CA LYS A 283 13.55 -7.96 38.86
C LYS A 283 14.36 -6.68 39.04
N ASN A 284 15.58 -6.61 38.52
CA ASN A 284 16.44 -5.43 38.59
C ASN A 284 16.39 -4.59 37.31
N LYS A 285 15.60 -4.99 36.31
CA LYS A 285 15.48 -4.31 35.02
C LYS A 285 14.04 -3.89 34.76
N ASN A 286 13.87 -3.04 33.76
CA ASN A 286 12.59 -2.75 33.12
C ASN A 286 12.49 -3.36 31.71
N CYS A 287 11.32 -3.22 31.10
CA CYS A 287 11.04 -3.71 29.75
C CYS A 287 12.02 -3.20 28.68
N ALA A 288 12.34 -1.90 28.66
CA ALA A 288 13.29 -1.35 27.69
C ALA A 288 14.71 -1.94 27.85
N GLU A 289 15.20 -2.13 29.08
CA GLU A 289 16.48 -2.78 29.31
C GLU A 289 16.50 -4.23 28.79
N ILE A 290 15.41 -4.97 29.02
CA ILE A 290 15.25 -6.33 28.47
C ILE A 290 15.29 -6.31 26.94
N LEU A 291 14.57 -5.41 26.29
CA LEU A 291 14.55 -5.36 24.83
C LEU A 291 15.88 -4.88 24.22
N MET A 292 16.56 -3.91 24.85
CA MET A 292 17.91 -3.50 24.44
C MET A 292 18.90 -4.67 24.48
N GLU A 293 18.86 -5.48 25.54
CA GLU A 293 19.74 -6.65 25.68
C GLU A 293 19.35 -7.79 24.73
N ARG A 294 18.08 -8.17 24.72
CA ARG A 294 17.62 -9.44 24.13
C ARG A 294 17.24 -9.33 22.67
N ILE A 295 16.89 -8.12 22.21
CA ILE A 295 16.46 -7.86 20.83
C ILE A 295 17.49 -6.96 20.14
N PHE A 296 17.62 -5.70 20.56
CA PHE A 296 18.38 -4.71 19.80
C PHE A 296 19.89 -5.00 19.77
N SER A 297 20.47 -5.55 20.83
CA SER A 297 21.88 -5.96 20.84
C SER A 297 22.13 -7.31 20.16
N ARG A 298 21.08 -8.13 20.00
CA ARG A 298 21.18 -9.50 19.48
C ARG A 298 20.98 -9.57 17.97
N TYR A 299 20.00 -8.84 17.44
CA TYR A 299 19.61 -8.94 16.04
C TYR A 299 20.17 -7.79 15.21
N ASP A 300 20.85 -8.16 14.13
CA ASP A 300 21.32 -7.23 13.10
C ASP A 300 20.16 -6.80 12.18
N PHE A 301 19.35 -5.89 12.71
CA PHE A 301 18.12 -5.42 12.09
C PHE A 301 17.88 -3.92 12.42
N PRO A 302 17.42 -3.12 11.45
CA PRO A 302 17.04 -1.72 11.69
C PRO A 302 15.71 -1.64 12.45
N ASN A 303 15.71 -0.94 13.58
CA ASN A 303 14.55 -0.77 14.44
C ASN A 303 14.21 0.71 14.58
N SER A 304 12.98 1.11 14.29
CA SER A 304 12.52 2.46 14.59
C SER A 304 11.74 2.43 15.91
N ALA A 305 12.29 3.01 16.97
CA ALA A 305 11.71 2.93 18.30
C ALA A 305 11.19 4.28 18.76
N SER A 306 9.98 4.30 19.29
CA SER A 306 9.36 5.52 19.82
C SER A 306 9.29 5.53 21.34
N VAL A 307 9.16 6.72 21.93
CA VAL A 307 8.84 6.89 23.35
C VAL A 307 7.66 7.84 23.51
N ILE A 308 6.90 7.68 24.58
CA ILE A 308 5.88 8.65 24.99
C ILE A 308 6.60 9.76 25.75
N ALA A 309 6.67 10.98 25.21
CA ALA A 309 7.54 12.01 25.77
C ALA A 309 7.24 12.31 27.24
N GLY A 310 5.97 12.31 27.65
CA GLY A 310 5.53 12.55 29.02
C GLY A 310 5.91 11.43 30.02
N GLU A 311 6.12 10.20 29.56
CA GLU A 311 6.68 9.10 30.38
C GLU A 311 8.17 9.33 30.68
N ILE A 312 8.86 10.09 29.83
CA ILE A 312 10.30 10.34 29.94
C ILE A 312 10.58 11.67 30.64
N ASP A 313 9.83 12.72 30.28
CA ASP A 313 10.02 14.10 30.71
C ASP A 313 9.78 14.30 32.22
N PRO A 314 10.83 14.65 33.00
CA PRO A 314 10.71 14.91 34.44
C PRO A 314 9.80 16.10 34.77
N ASP A 315 9.58 17.01 33.83
CA ASP A 315 8.67 18.13 34.04
C ASP A 315 7.21 17.67 34.00
N VAL A 316 6.91 16.46 33.54
CA VAL A 316 5.56 15.91 33.38
C VAL A 316 5.35 14.72 34.32
N LYS A 317 5.58 13.49 33.88
CA LYS A 317 5.42 12.26 34.67
C LYS A 317 6.68 11.40 34.73
N GLY A 318 7.70 11.74 33.94
CA GLY A 318 8.93 10.99 33.85
C GLY A 318 9.92 11.27 34.98
N SER A 319 11.15 10.82 34.78
CA SER A 319 12.21 10.92 35.77
C SER A 319 13.58 11.08 35.11
N PRO A 320 14.60 11.60 35.81
CA PRO A 320 15.96 11.65 35.28
C PRO A 320 16.51 10.26 34.87
N ALA A 321 16.06 9.20 35.53
CA ALA A 321 16.43 7.82 35.17
C ALA A 321 15.81 7.42 33.82
N ASN A 322 14.55 7.77 33.56
CA ASN A 322 13.89 7.50 32.29
C ASN A 322 14.57 8.26 31.14
N VAL A 323 15.00 9.51 31.38
CA VAL A 323 15.77 10.30 30.40
C VAL A 323 17.08 9.59 30.05
N LEU A 324 17.84 9.12 31.05
CA LEU A 324 19.09 8.40 30.82
C LEU A 324 18.88 7.10 30.06
N LEU A 325 17.81 6.36 30.39
CA LEU A 325 17.43 5.13 29.71
C LEU A 325 17.07 5.37 28.24
N ALA A 326 16.26 6.39 27.95
CA ALA A 326 15.88 6.76 26.59
C ALA A 326 17.08 7.22 25.75
N ARG A 327 18.01 7.98 26.35
CA ARG A 327 19.29 8.33 25.71
C ARG A 327 20.10 7.08 25.36
N THR A 328 20.19 6.13 26.29
CA THR A 328 20.91 4.87 26.07
C THR A 328 20.33 4.09 24.89
N LEU A 329 19.00 4.03 24.78
CA LEU A 329 18.31 3.44 23.63
C LEU A 329 18.70 4.15 22.33
N PHE A 330 18.59 5.49 22.29
CA PHE A 330 18.83 6.26 21.06
C PHE A 330 20.31 6.42 20.67
N GLU A 331 21.25 6.02 21.53
CA GLU A 331 22.67 5.88 21.20
C GLU A 331 22.99 4.56 20.46
N MET A 332 22.08 3.58 20.46
CA MET A 332 22.28 2.32 19.76
C MET A 332 22.25 2.52 18.24
N LYS A 333 23.26 1.98 17.54
CA LYS A 333 23.45 2.18 16.08
C LYS A 333 22.34 1.64 15.18
N ASN A 334 21.51 0.74 15.71
CA ASN A 334 20.41 0.10 15.00
C ASN A 334 19.03 0.65 15.39
N ILE A 335 18.99 1.78 16.10
CA ILE A 335 17.77 2.45 16.53
C ILE A 335 17.59 3.77 15.77
N GLU A 336 16.43 3.95 15.16
CA GLU A 336 15.94 5.22 14.64
C GLU A 336 14.88 5.80 15.60
N PRO A 337 15.06 7.01 16.16
CA PRO A 337 14.12 7.65 17.06
C PRO A 337 12.81 8.04 16.39
N ALA A 338 11.73 7.71 17.07
CA ALA A 338 10.38 8.15 16.76
C ALA A 338 9.69 8.71 18.02
N SER A 339 8.55 9.38 17.81
CA SER A 339 7.67 9.85 18.88
C SER A 339 6.41 9.00 18.92
N HIS A 340 5.98 8.60 20.12
CA HIS A 340 4.65 8.02 20.34
C HIS A 340 3.73 9.03 21.00
N SER A 341 3.78 10.27 20.48
CA SER A 341 3.15 11.49 21.01
C SER A 341 3.71 11.97 22.36
N TYR A 342 3.17 13.08 22.88
CA TYR A 342 3.64 13.63 24.15
C TYR A 342 2.95 12.95 25.32
N THR A 343 1.62 12.95 25.33
CA THR A 343 0.84 12.48 26.47
C THR A 343 0.17 11.12 26.24
N HIS A 344 0.28 10.57 25.03
CA HIS A 344 -0.45 9.37 24.57
C HIS A 344 -1.97 9.59 24.56
N PRO A 345 -2.50 10.44 23.65
CA PRO A 345 -3.93 10.59 23.49
C PRO A 345 -4.54 9.31 22.91
N PHE A 346 -5.51 8.74 23.60
CA PHE A 346 -6.19 7.54 23.12
C PHE A 346 -7.06 7.81 21.88
N ALA A 347 -7.73 8.97 21.82
CA ALA A 347 -8.61 9.36 20.72
C ALA A 347 -8.20 10.70 20.09
N TRP A 348 -7.74 10.64 18.84
CA TRP A 348 -7.31 11.82 18.08
C TRP A 348 -8.50 12.58 17.53
N ASN A 349 -9.52 11.86 17.06
CA ASN A 349 -10.74 12.46 16.54
C ASN A 349 -11.61 13.05 17.65
N LYS A 350 -11.89 14.35 17.54
CA LYS A 350 -12.75 15.07 18.50
C LYS A 350 -14.10 14.41 18.71
N LYS A 351 -14.72 13.87 17.65
CA LYS A 351 -16.04 13.22 17.76
C LYS A 351 -16.00 11.96 18.62
N LEU A 352 -14.94 11.18 18.51
CA LEU A 352 -14.75 9.97 19.33
C LEU A 352 -14.45 10.36 20.77
N ARG A 353 -13.51 11.30 20.96
CA ARG A 353 -13.12 11.81 22.28
C ARG A 353 -14.28 12.42 23.08
N GLU A 354 -15.23 13.07 22.40
CA GLU A 354 -16.40 13.70 23.02
C GLU A 354 -17.65 12.81 23.01
N SER A 355 -17.56 11.59 22.50
CA SER A 355 -18.71 10.70 22.42
C SER A 355 -19.12 10.19 23.80
N PRO A 356 -20.43 10.03 24.09
CA PRO A 356 -20.89 9.52 25.38
C PRO A 356 -20.39 8.11 25.71
N GLU A 357 -20.15 7.29 24.69
CA GLU A 357 -19.63 5.91 24.80
C GLU A 357 -18.24 5.87 25.44
N TYR A 358 -17.46 6.91 25.19
CA TYR A 358 -16.03 6.94 25.52
C TYR A 358 -15.65 8.05 26.49
N LYS A 359 -16.61 8.90 26.89
CA LYS A 359 -16.33 10.10 27.70
C LYS A 359 -15.75 9.76 29.08
N ASP A 360 -16.12 8.62 29.64
CA ASP A 360 -15.77 8.20 31.01
C ASP A 360 -14.64 7.15 31.02
N GLU A 361 -14.26 6.61 29.85
CA GLU A 361 -13.29 5.53 29.71
C GLU A 361 -11.88 6.02 29.32
N PHE A 362 -11.74 7.26 28.80
CA PHE A 362 -10.47 7.74 28.25
C PHE A 362 -9.86 8.90 29.02
N VAL A 363 -8.59 8.74 29.39
CA VAL A 363 -7.72 9.86 29.79
C VAL A 363 -7.32 10.61 28.51
N VAL A 364 -7.49 11.93 28.48
CA VAL A 364 -7.17 12.78 27.31
C VAL A 364 -5.69 12.68 26.93
N GLY A 365 -4.82 12.39 27.90
CA GLY A 365 -3.50 11.82 27.72
C GLY A 365 -3.04 11.10 29.00
N GLN A 366 -2.59 9.85 28.88
CA GLN A 366 -2.16 9.03 30.03
C GLN A 366 -1.05 9.71 30.86
N TYR A 367 -0.18 10.49 30.21
CA TYR A 367 0.96 11.18 30.83
C TYR A 367 0.78 12.70 30.80
N GLU A 368 -0.35 13.21 31.27
CA GLU A 368 -0.66 14.63 31.25
C GLU A 368 -0.30 15.39 32.56
N LYS A 369 -0.11 16.71 32.42
CA LYS A 369 -0.13 17.65 33.55
C LYS A 369 -1.57 17.94 33.96
N ALA A 370 -1.80 18.22 35.24
CA ALA A 370 -3.11 18.62 35.73
C ALA A 370 -3.66 19.81 34.94
N GLY A 371 -4.87 19.67 34.38
CA GLY A 371 -5.54 20.70 33.59
C GLY A 371 -5.15 20.75 32.12
N TYR A 372 -4.42 19.76 31.61
CA TYR A 372 -4.14 19.63 30.18
C TYR A 372 -5.42 19.58 29.34
N LYS A 373 -5.34 20.12 28.12
CA LYS A 373 -6.37 20.02 27.09
C LYS A 373 -5.71 19.60 25.80
N PHE A 374 -6.31 18.65 25.11
CA PHE A 374 -5.79 18.10 23.85
C PHE A 374 -5.30 19.21 22.90
N ASN A 375 -4.02 19.14 22.55
CA ASN A 375 -3.37 20.03 21.60
C ASN A 375 -2.54 19.22 20.61
N ALA A 376 -3.04 19.09 19.38
CA ALA A 376 -2.38 18.30 18.35
C ALA A 376 -0.93 18.75 18.05
N THR A 377 -0.62 20.04 18.10
CA THR A 377 0.75 20.52 17.87
C THR A 377 1.69 20.07 18.98
N TYR A 378 1.22 20.10 20.23
CA TYR A 378 2.00 19.61 21.37
C TYR A 378 2.25 18.10 21.27
N GLU A 379 1.21 17.34 20.92
CA GLU A 379 1.32 15.89 20.75
C GLU A 379 2.22 15.48 19.58
N ILE A 380 2.23 16.25 18.49
CA ILE A 380 2.92 15.88 17.24
C ILE A 380 4.32 16.51 17.17
N VAL A 381 4.39 17.84 17.24
CA VAL A 381 5.59 18.61 16.93
C VAL A 381 6.47 18.71 18.16
N ASP A 382 5.90 19.09 19.30
CA ASP A 382 6.68 19.33 20.51
C ASP A 382 7.22 18.02 21.10
N SER A 383 6.52 16.89 20.92
CA SER A 383 7.01 15.56 21.30
C SER A 383 8.25 15.16 20.49
N CYS A 384 8.19 15.26 19.15
CA CYS A 384 9.34 14.99 18.28
C CYS A 384 10.51 15.94 18.58
N LYS A 385 10.21 17.21 18.88
CA LYS A 385 11.21 18.20 19.24
C LYS A 385 11.91 17.83 20.54
N TYR A 386 11.16 17.55 21.61
CA TYR A 386 11.71 17.13 22.90
C TYR A 386 12.64 15.92 22.75
N ILE A 387 12.19 14.89 22.03
CA ILE A 387 13.02 13.70 21.77
C ILE A 387 14.32 14.10 21.04
N SER A 388 14.20 14.92 19.99
CA SER A 388 15.35 15.38 19.21
C SER A 388 16.36 16.23 20.00
N THR A 389 15.88 17.05 20.94
CA THR A 389 16.71 17.99 21.69
C THR A 389 17.29 17.39 22.95
N ASP A 390 16.53 16.53 23.63
CA ASP A 390 16.83 16.09 24.98
C ASP A 390 17.25 14.63 25.04
N LEU A 391 16.84 13.78 24.09
CA LEU A 391 17.03 12.33 24.18
C LEU A 391 17.96 11.75 23.11
N THR A 392 18.12 12.40 21.95
CA THR A 392 18.91 11.85 20.83
C THR A 392 20.24 12.58 20.61
N PRO A 393 21.24 11.93 20.01
CA PRO A 393 22.40 12.63 19.45
C PRO A 393 21.98 13.72 18.43
N PRO A 394 22.68 14.87 18.35
CA PRO A 394 22.28 15.98 17.48
C PRO A 394 22.21 15.66 15.98
N ASP A 395 22.98 14.68 15.52
CA ASP A 395 23.03 14.21 14.13
C ASP A 395 21.95 13.14 13.83
N HIS A 396 21.18 12.74 14.83
CA HIS A 396 20.19 11.68 14.74
C HIS A 396 18.82 12.09 15.34
N PRO A 397 18.20 13.18 14.85
CA PRO A 397 16.96 13.71 15.43
C PRO A 397 15.73 12.84 15.13
N CYS A 398 14.72 12.91 16.01
CA CYS A 398 13.41 12.30 15.81
C CYS A 398 12.61 13.03 14.73
N LYS A 399 12.26 12.31 13.66
CA LYS A 399 11.52 12.84 12.49
C LYS A 399 10.25 12.06 12.15
N THR A 400 9.87 11.11 13.00
CA THR A 400 8.77 10.19 12.73
C THR A 400 7.83 10.15 13.93
N LEU A 401 6.53 10.26 13.69
CA LEU A 401 5.47 10.08 14.67
C LEU A 401 4.78 8.73 14.43
N PHE A 402 4.67 7.92 15.48
CA PHE A 402 3.81 6.75 15.52
C PHE A 402 2.53 7.16 16.23
N TRP A 403 1.38 7.06 15.53
CA TRP A 403 0.10 7.45 16.11
C TRP A 403 -0.23 6.57 17.32
N SER A 404 -0.58 7.19 18.43
CA SER A 404 -0.97 6.51 19.66
C SER A 404 -2.46 6.20 19.71
N GLY A 405 -2.84 5.28 20.60
CA GLY A 405 -4.23 4.92 20.87
C GLY A 405 -4.93 4.31 19.67
N MET A 406 -6.13 4.80 19.37
CA MET A 406 -6.98 4.31 18.27
C MET A 406 -6.41 4.56 16.87
N CYS A 407 -5.27 5.26 16.75
CA CYS A 407 -4.63 5.55 15.47
C CYS A 407 -5.61 6.19 14.46
N ASP A 408 -6.43 7.13 14.91
CA ASP A 408 -7.57 7.69 14.15
C ASP A 408 -7.45 9.20 13.83
N PRO A 409 -6.28 9.70 13.36
CA PRO A 409 -6.09 11.12 13.10
C PRO A 409 -7.06 11.66 12.04
N VAL A 410 -7.30 12.97 12.11
CA VAL A 410 -8.06 13.74 11.12
C VAL A 410 -7.15 14.55 10.21
N GLY A 411 -7.67 15.03 9.07
CA GLY A 411 -6.88 15.75 8.06
C GLY A 411 -6.10 16.96 8.59
N SER A 412 -6.66 17.73 9.53
CA SER A 412 -5.95 18.86 10.13
C SER A 412 -4.76 18.45 11.00
N GLN A 413 -4.76 17.25 11.57
CA GLN A 413 -3.62 16.70 12.34
C GLN A 413 -2.53 16.18 11.39
N ALA A 414 -2.93 15.48 10.32
CA ALA A 414 -1.99 15.08 9.26
C ALA A 414 -1.33 16.30 8.56
N GLU A 415 -2.05 17.41 8.45
CA GLU A 415 -1.48 18.67 7.94
C GLU A 415 -0.40 19.26 8.87
N ILE A 416 -0.55 19.12 10.19
CA ILE A 416 0.48 19.52 11.16
C ILE A 416 1.76 18.71 10.95
N VAL A 417 1.64 17.39 10.82
CA VAL A 417 2.77 16.49 10.51
C VAL A 417 3.53 16.97 9.27
N LYS A 418 2.81 17.21 8.16
CA LYS A 418 3.42 17.69 6.91
C LYS A 418 4.10 19.05 7.07
N LYS A 419 3.45 20.02 7.69
CA LYS A 419 4.02 21.38 7.88
C LYS A 419 5.29 21.34 8.73
N ALA A 420 5.40 20.40 9.66
CA ALA A 420 6.59 20.19 10.47
C ALA A 420 7.69 19.39 9.76
N GLY A 421 7.45 18.88 8.54
CA GLY A 421 8.40 18.00 7.84
C GLY A 421 8.59 16.63 8.49
N LEU A 422 7.58 16.18 9.26
CA LEU A 422 7.59 14.90 9.95
C LEU A 422 6.97 13.80 9.09
N LEU A 423 7.29 12.55 9.42
CA LEU A 423 6.69 11.33 8.89
C LEU A 423 5.66 10.78 9.88
N ASN A 424 4.70 9.98 9.40
CA ASN A 424 3.74 9.33 10.29
C ASN A 424 3.43 7.88 9.88
N LEU A 425 3.18 7.03 10.88
CA LEU A 425 2.85 5.60 10.77
C LEU A 425 1.88 5.20 11.90
N ASN A 426 1.30 4.01 11.79
CA ASN A 426 0.36 3.32 12.68
C ASN A 426 -1.08 3.33 12.18
N GLY A 427 -1.87 2.39 12.69
CA GLY A 427 -3.15 1.99 12.15
C GLY A 427 -2.99 0.97 11.02
N GLY A 428 -4.10 0.34 10.66
CA GLY A 428 -4.08 -0.85 9.81
C GLY A 428 -3.63 -2.05 10.65
N ASP A 429 -4.51 -3.02 10.82
CA ASP A 429 -4.28 -4.19 11.66
C ASP A 429 -4.29 -5.44 10.79
N THR A 430 -3.27 -5.57 9.94
CA THR A 430 -3.18 -6.70 9.00
C THR A 430 -2.95 -8.00 9.76
N ILE A 431 -3.93 -8.91 9.70
CA ILE A 431 -3.88 -10.29 10.18
C ILE A 431 -4.43 -11.20 9.09
N PHE A 432 -3.59 -12.10 8.60
CA PHE A 432 -3.94 -13.06 7.57
C PHE A 432 -3.37 -14.43 7.93
N ASP A 433 -3.98 -15.07 8.92
CA ASP A 433 -3.57 -16.36 9.46
C ASP A 433 -4.66 -17.42 9.26
N ALA A 434 -4.59 -18.54 9.98
CA ALA A 434 -5.56 -19.62 9.85
C ALA A 434 -6.96 -19.25 10.38
N SER A 435 -7.08 -18.37 11.38
CA SER A 435 -8.38 -17.92 11.90
C SER A 435 -8.93 -16.77 11.06
N HIS A 436 -8.08 -15.88 10.56
CA HIS A 436 -8.43 -14.78 9.65
C HIS A 436 -8.01 -15.15 8.22
N ASN A 437 -8.57 -16.24 7.70
CA ASN A 437 -8.15 -16.85 6.44
C ASN A 437 -8.73 -16.14 5.20
N SER A 438 -8.43 -14.85 5.04
CA SER A 438 -8.90 -14.04 3.93
C SER A 438 -8.09 -12.76 3.72
N TYR A 439 -8.02 -12.29 2.47
CA TYR A 439 -7.51 -10.95 2.15
C TYR A 439 -8.32 -9.80 2.77
N PHE A 440 -9.54 -10.04 3.27
CA PHE A 440 -10.28 -9.07 4.11
C PHE A 440 -9.54 -8.74 5.42
N GLY A 441 -8.68 -9.63 5.90
CA GLY A 441 -7.82 -9.36 7.07
C GLY A 441 -6.59 -8.52 6.76
N VAL A 442 -6.41 -8.05 5.51
CA VAL A 442 -5.25 -7.27 5.09
C VAL A 442 -5.66 -5.82 4.86
N SER A 443 -5.10 -4.91 5.65
CA SER A 443 -5.37 -3.47 5.55
C SER A 443 -4.83 -2.88 4.23
N PRO A 444 -5.29 -1.71 3.77
CA PRO A 444 -4.62 -0.97 2.70
C PRO A 444 -3.26 -0.40 3.16
N LEU A 445 -2.48 0.16 2.24
CA LEU A 445 -1.17 0.76 2.58
C LEU A 445 -1.28 2.11 3.31
N TYR A 446 -2.42 2.79 3.16
CA TYR A 446 -2.63 4.13 3.69
C TYR A 446 -4.12 4.42 3.88
N LYS A 447 -4.42 5.47 4.64
CA LYS A 447 -5.75 6.06 4.76
C LYS A 447 -5.73 7.51 4.27
N PRO A 448 -6.58 7.88 3.29
CA PRO A 448 -6.66 9.26 2.84
C PRO A 448 -7.30 10.17 3.89
N LEU A 449 -6.65 11.29 4.18
CA LEU A 449 -7.07 12.31 5.14
C LEU A 449 -7.10 13.70 4.46
N GLY A 450 -7.82 13.78 3.34
CA GLY A 450 -7.83 14.96 2.47
C GLY A 450 -6.63 14.93 1.52
N GLU A 451 -5.83 16.00 1.51
CA GLU A 451 -4.59 16.07 0.72
C GLU A 451 -3.40 15.35 1.38
N GLN A 452 -3.58 14.86 2.61
CA GLN A 452 -2.59 14.10 3.37
C GLN A 452 -3.02 12.66 3.54
N SER A 453 -2.09 11.80 3.95
CA SER A 453 -2.39 10.40 4.25
C SER A 453 -1.79 10.00 5.60
N GLN A 454 -2.52 9.13 6.28
CA GLN A 454 -1.96 8.31 7.34
C GLN A 454 -1.38 7.05 6.68
N ILE A 455 -0.12 6.73 6.95
CA ILE A 455 0.49 5.51 6.43
C ILE A 455 0.23 4.37 7.42
N TYR A 456 -0.20 3.23 6.91
CA TYR A 456 -0.52 2.07 7.73
C TYR A 456 0.66 1.13 7.89
N THR A 457 0.63 0.37 8.99
CA THR A 457 1.60 -0.69 9.29
C THR A 457 1.51 -1.81 8.27
N GLY A 458 2.56 -2.63 8.18
CA GLY A 458 2.55 -3.82 7.34
C GLY A 458 1.78 -4.99 7.98
N GLN A 459 1.84 -5.11 9.30
CA GLN A 459 1.25 -6.19 10.09
C GLN A 459 0.74 -5.68 11.44
N ALA A 460 -0.26 -6.36 12.00
CA ALA A 460 -0.73 -6.09 13.36
C ALA A 460 0.33 -6.38 14.42
N ASN A 461 0.23 -5.68 15.55
CA ASN A 461 1.11 -5.85 16.71
C ASN A 461 0.70 -7.00 17.63
N GLU A 462 1.49 -7.22 18.67
CA GLU A 462 1.21 -8.19 19.73
C GLU A 462 -0.06 -7.87 20.52
N ASN A 463 -0.46 -6.61 20.63
CA ASN A 463 -1.66 -6.21 21.36
C ASN A 463 -2.90 -6.94 20.83
N ILE A 464 -3.09 -6.94 19.50
CA ILE A 464 -4.21 -7.63 18.84
C ILE A 464 -4.09 -9.15 19.02
N LEU A 465 -2.88 -9.69 18.82
CA LEU A 465 -2.61 -11.14 18.85
C LEU A 465 -2.60 -11.73 20.28
N THR A 466 -2.67 -10.89 21.31
CA THR A 466 -2.70 -11.28 22.73
C THR A 466 -3.97 -10.82 23.44
N ASN A 467 -5.04 -10.51 22.70
CA ASN A 467 -6.33 -10.07 23.24
C ASN A 467 -6.21 -8.85 24.17
N LEU A 468 -5.60 -7.77 23.68
CA LEU A 468 -5.34 -6.56 24.46
C LEU A 468 -4.47 -6.84 25.70
N TRP A 469 -3.41 -7.62 25.51
CA TRP A 469 -2.49 -8.05 26.58
C TRP A 469 -3.13 -8.92 27.69
N ALA A 470 -4.33 -9.50 27.45
CA ALA A 470 -4.96 -10.48 28.35
C ALA A 470 -4.43 -11.91 28.15
N GLY A 471 -3.59 -12.12 27.13
CA GLY A 471 -3.02 -13.40 26.75
C GLY A 471 -3.85 -14.15 25.69
N PRO A 472 -3.32 -15.23 25.10
CA PRO A 472 -2.05 -15.88 25.45
C PRO A 472 -0.83 -15.02 25.05
N TYR A 473 0.09 -14.78 26.00
CA TYR A 473 1.25 -13.90 25.79
C TYR A 473 2.25 -14.37 24.72
N PHE A 474 2.13 -15.59 24.22
CA PHE A 474 2.94 -16.09 23.10
C PHE A 474 2.31 -15.80 21.72
N GLY A 475 1.11 -15.22 21.67
CA GLY A 475 0.28 -15.09 20.47
C GLY A 475 0.96 -14.37 19.30
N PHE A 476 1.87 -13.43 19.59
CA PHE A 476 2.60 -12.68 18.56
C PHE A 476 3.39 -13.57 17.58
N ARG A 477 3.80 -14.78 17.99
CA ARG A 477 4.46 -15.75 17.10
C ARG A 477 3.65 -16.03 15.82
N ASN A 478 2.32 -15.95 15.90
CA ASN A 478 1.42 -16.24 14.79
C ASN A 478 1.51 -15.21 13.66
N ILE A 479 2.08 -14.02 13.91
CA ILE A 479 2.24 -12.97 12.87
C ILE A 479 3.12 -13.42 11.70
N VAL A 480 4.00 -14.40 11.93
CA VAL A 480 4.82 -15.02 10.87
C VAL A 480 3.95 -15.62 9.75
N GLU A 481 2.78 -16.16 10.09
CA GLU A 481 1.87 -16.71 9.08
C GLU A 481 1.29 -15.58 8.21
N THR A 482 0.84 -14.48 8.83
CA THR A 482 0.44 -13.27 8.11
C THR A 482 1.55 -12.76 7.19
N MET A 483 2.80 -12.71 7.67
CA MET A 483 3.94 -12.28 6.85
C MET A 483 4.12 -13.21 5.64
N LYS A 484 4.03 -14.52 5.79
CA LYS A 484 4.13 -15.46 4.65
C LYS A 484 3.02 -15.24 3.63
N ARG A 485 1.77 -15.16 4.10
CA ARG A 485 0.56 -15.10 3.25
C ARG A 485 0.36 -13.77 2.54
N THR A 486 0.95 -12.71 3.08
CA THR A 486 1.02 -11.40 2.42
C THR A 486 2.23 -11.23 1.49
N GLY A 487 3.14 -12.22 1.46
CA GLY A 487 4.29 -12.25 0.56
C GLY A 487 4.13 -13.15 -0.66
N THR A 488 3.20 -14.12 -0.64
CA THR A 488 2.98 -15.11 -1.71
C THR A 488 1.53 -15.60 -1.65
N PRO A 489 0.84 -15.81 -2.80
CA PRO A 489 1.34 -15.71 -4.18
C PRO A 489 1.46 -14.27 -4.69
N ARG A 490 0.99 -13.28 -3.92
CA ARG A 490 1.10 -11.86 -4.23
C ARG A 490 1.79 -11.15 -3.09
N ARG A 491 2.81 -10.34 -3.39
CA ARG A 491 3.46 -9.47 -2.40
C ARG A 491 2.61 -8.22 -2.21
N VAL A 492 1.65 -8.31 -1.28
CA VAL A 492 0.71 -7.22 -0.98
C VAL A 492 1.17 -6.32 0.15
N MET A 493 2.09 -6.79 1.01
CA MET A 493 2.62 -6.04 2.16
C MET A 493 4.15 -6.15 2.28
N PRO A 494 4.83 -5.19 2.95
CA PRO A 494 6.18 -5.40 3.45
C PRO A 494 6.18 -6.46 4.58
N ILE A 495 7.35 -6.78 5.12
CA ILE A 495 7.49 -7.41 6.44
C ILE A 495 7.67 -6.29 7.48
N ASP A 496 6.92 -6.36 8.57
CA ASP A 496 6.83 -5.36 9.62
C ASP A 496 6.76 -6.07 10.98
N ILE A 497 7.82 -5.94 11.78
CA ILE A 497 7.84 -6.40 13.17
C ILE A 497 7.31 -5.25 14.02
N TYR A 498 5.99 -5.21 14.19
CA TYR A 498 5.30 -4.20 14.99
C TYR A 498 5.03 -4.71 16.41
N TYR A 499 5.54 -4.01 17.44
CA TYR A 499 5.29 -4.34 18.84
C TYR A 499 5.51 -3.15 19.78
N HIS A 500 5.35 -3.35 21.09
CA HIS A 500 5.52 -2.34 22.14
C HIS A 500 6.60 -2.76 23.15
N PHE A 501 7.07 -1.83 23.97
CA PHE A 501 8.08 -2.15 24.99
C PHE A 501 7.61 -3.20 26.00
N TYR A 502 6.33 -3.21 26.36
CA TYR A 502 5.78 -4.22 27.28
C TYR A 502 5.90 -5.68 26.76
N SER A 503 6.26 -5.91 25.49
CA SER A 503 6.68 -7.24 25.04
C SER A 503 7.83 -7.84 25.85
N GLY A 504 8.64 -6.99 26.50
CA GLY A 504 9.68 -7.39 27.46
C GLY A 504 9.18 -7.78 28.86
N GLU A 505 7.88 -7.66 29.17
CA GLU A 505 7.35 -7.93 30.51
C GLU A 505 7.33 -9.42 30.83
N LYS A 506 6.80 -10.24 29.91
CA LYS A 506 6.57 -11.67 30.10
C LYS A 506 7.58 -12.49 29.31
N PHE A 507 8.12 -13.56 29.91
CA PHE A 507 9.02 -14.49 29.22
C PHE A 507 8.39 -15.06 27.93
N ALA A 508 7.10 -15.42 27.97
CA ALA A 508 6.39 -15.97 26.81
C ALA A 508 6.27 -14.97 25.64
N SER A 509 6.07 -13.69 25.93
CA SER A 509 5.99 -12.64 24.90
C SER A 509 7.36 -12.34 24.33
N LEU A 510 8.37 -12.13 25.18
CA LEU A 510 9.74 -11.94 24.72
C LEU A 510 10.22 -13.11 23.85
N LYS A 511 9.90 -14.35 24.24
CA LYS A 511 10.27 -15.52 23.44
C LYS A 511 9.55 -15.56 22.10
N ALA A 512 8.26 -15.20 22.06
CA ALA A 512 7.53 -15.09 20.79
C ALA A 512 8.13 -14.01 19.89
N LEU A 513 8.51 -12.86 20.44
CA LEU A 513 9.20 -11.80 19.71
C LEU A 513 10.55 -12.27 19.15
N GLU A 514 11.36 -12.97 19.96
CA GLU A 514 12.61 -13.58 19.48
C GLU A 514 12.36 -14.55 18.31
N ASP A 515 11.32 -15.38 18.39
CA ASP A 515 10.97 -16.32 17.30
C ASP A 515 10.59 -15.57 16.00
N VAL A 516 9.91 -14.42 16.12
CA VAL A 516 9.58 -13.56 14.96
C VAL A 516 10.84 -12.96 14.36
N TYR A 517 11.74 -12.39 15.16
CA TYR A 517 13.02 -11.87 14.67
C TYR A 517 13.89 -12.94 14.03
N ASP A 518 14.01 -14.12 14.65
CA ASP A 518 14.74 -15.27 14.11
C ASP A 518 14.20 -15.63 12.70
N TRP A 519 12.86 -15.64 12.52
CA TRP A 519 12.26 -15.88 11.22
C TRP A 519 12.55 -14.75 10.22
N VAL A 520 12.32 -13.49 10.57
CA VAL A 520 12.50 -12.35 9.65
C VAL A 520 13.94 -12.21 9.19
N VAL A 521 14.91 -12.32 10.11
CA VAL A 521 16.34 -12.20 9.78
C VAL A 521 16.81 -13.31 8.85
N SER A 522 16.17 -14.49 8.87
CA SER A 522 16.46 -15.58 7.93
C SER A 522 15.90 -15.36 6.52
N GLN A 523 15.04 -14.36 6.31
CA GLN A 523 14.45 -14.07 4.99
C GLN A 523 15.41 -13.26 4.11
N ASN A 524 15.36 -13.52 2.80
CA ASN A 524 16.07 -12.73 1.80
C ASN A 524 15.32 -11.42 1.51
N CYS A 525 15.47 -10.43 2.39
CA CYS A 525 14.74 -9.17 2.37
C CYS A 525 15.66 -7.94 2.27
N ALA A 526 15.10 -6.81 1.83
CA ALA A 526 15.73 -5.51 1.96
C ALA A 526 15.35 -4.89 3.30
N LYS A 527 16.32 -4.83 4.23
CA LYS A 527 16.10 -4.32 5.59
C LYS A 527 16.20 -2.79 5.58
N VAL A 528 15.17 -2.12 6.08
CA VAL A 528 15.09 -0.65 6.14
C VAL A 528 14.48 -0.17 7.46
N TYR A 529 14.73 1.09 7.83
CA TYR A 529 14.01 1.72 8.93
C TYR A 529 12.56 2.04 8.54
N ALA A 530 11.67 2.19 9.53
CA ALA A 530 10.27 2.54 9.29
C ALA A 530 10.13 3.86 8.50
N SER A 531 11.00 4.85 8.76
CA SER A 531 11.01 6.11 8.00
C SER A 531 11.19 5.92 6.50
N ALA A 532 11.99 4.93 6.10
CA ALA A 532 12.20 4.62 4.70
C ALA A 532 10.96 4.00 4.08
N TYR A 533 10.29 3.06 4.76
CA TYR A 533 9.01 2.51 4.30
C TYR A 533 7.95 3.62 4.12
N ILE A 534 7.83 4.54 5.09
CA ILE A 534 6.89 5.68 4.99
C ILE A 534 7.21 6.53 3.74
N LYS A 535 8.48 6.81 3.46
CA LYS A 535 8.90 7.54 2.26
C LYS A 535 8.62 6.77 0.97
N MET A 536 8.81 5.45 0.96
CA MET A 536 8.45 4.59 -0.18
C MET A 536 6.94 4.66 -0.45
N VAL A 537 6.09 4.59 0.58
CA VAL A 537 4.64 4.77 0.41
C VAL A 537 4.30 6.18 -0.07
N ASN A 538 4.95 7.21 0.45
CA ASN A 538 4.76 8.59 -0.05
C ASN A 538 5.14 8.72 -1.54
N GLY A 539 6.26 8.14 -1.97
CA GLY A 539 6.66 8.07 -3.38
C GLY A 539 5.66 7.29 -4.25
N TYR A 540 5.03 6.25 -3.69
CA TYR A 540 3.95 5.53 -4.35
C TYR A 540 2.71 6.41 -4.54
N LEU A 541 2.39 7.27 -3.56
CA LEU A 541 1.25 8.19 -3.59
C LEU A 541 1.49 9.36 -4.57
N SER A 542 2.71 9.90 -4.64
CA SER A 542 3.07 11.01 -5.54
C SER A 542 3.34 10.56 -6.98
N GLY A 543 3.83 9.33 -7.17
CA GLY A 543 4.28 8.83 -8.45
C GLY A 543 3.26 8.93 -9.58
N LYS A 544 3.76 9.18 -10.79
CA LYS A 544 2.95 9.29 -12.01
C LYS A 544 3.48 8.31 -13.06
N ILE A 545 2.57 7.81 -13.88
CA ILE A 545 2.89 6.91 -14.99
C ILE A 545 2.23 7.53 -16.23
N ASP A 546 3.04 7.90 -17.21
CA ASP A 546 2.59 8.29 -18.54
C ASP A 546 2.72 7.09 -19.49
N ILE A 547 1.63 6.77 -20.18
CA ILE A 547 1.57 5.67 -21.16
C ILE A 547 1.91 6.27 -22.52
N ILE A 548 3.10 5.96 -23.04
CA ILE A 548 3.52 6.40 -24.38
C ILE A 548 2.91 5.47 -25.43
N ASP A 549 3.00 4.16 -25.21
CA ASP A 549 2.32 3.11 -25.96
C ASP A 549 2.16 1.84 -25.08
N ALA A 550 1.81 0.69 -25.68
CA ALA A 550 1.56 -0.55 -24.94
C ALA A 550 2.80 -1.14 -24.25
N ASP A 551 4.01 -0.80 -24.71
CA ASP A 551 5.28 -1.35 -24.24
C ASP A 551 6.25 -0.24 -23.79
N HIS A 552 5.79 0.99 -23.69
CA HIS A 552 6.61 2.16 -23.35
C HIS A 552 5.90 3.06 -22.33
N PHE A 553 6.54 3.20 -21.16
CA PHE A 553 6.03 3.98 -20.03
C PHE A 553 7.07 4.97 -19.53
N VAL A 554 6.59 6.11 -19.05
CA VAL A 554 7.40 7.11 -18.36
C VAL A 554 6.91 7.21 -16.93
N ILE A 555 7.81 7.12 -15.96
CA ILE A 555 7.49 7.19 -14.54
C ILE A 555 8.16 8.42 -13.95
N SER A 556 7.41 9.27 -13.26
CA SER A 556 7.90 10.51 -12.66
C SER A 556 7.39 10.68 -11.24
N ASP A 557 8.02 11.59 -10.50
CA ASP A 557 7.64 11.93 -9.11
C ASP A 557 7.56 10.69 -8.19
N TYR A 558 8.34 9.65 -8.47
CA TYR A 558 8.31 8.39 -7.72
C TYR A 558 9.13 8.45 -6.42
N ASP A 559 9.90 9.52 -6.21
CA ASP A 559 10.73 9.75 -5.02
C ASP A 559 11.48 8.47 -4.57
N ASP A 560 11.16 7.95 -3.37
CA ASP A 560 11.76 6.74 -2.80
C ASP A 560 11.01 5.44 -3.16
N CYS A 561 9.90 5.49 -3.91
CA CYS A 561 9.24 4.30 -4.45
C CYS A 561 9.98 3.77 -5.68
N LEU A 562 11.10 3.09 -5.44
CA LEU A 562 12.06 2.70 -6.47
C LEU A 562 11.74 1.38 -7.20
N SER A 563 10.51 0.88 -7.11
CA SER A 563 10.11 -0.38 -7.74
C SER A 563 8.78 -0.28 -8.48
N LEU A 564 8.72 -0.90 -9.66
CA LEU A 564 7.50 -1.16 -10.42
C LEU A 564 7.28 -2.66 -10.55
N ARG A 565 6.03 -3.09 -10.63
CA ARG A 565 5.61 -4.46 -10.91
C ARG A 565 4.92 -4.51 -12.27
N LEU A 566 5.34 -5.45 -13.11
CA LEU A 566 4.66 -5.82 -14.34
C LEU A 566 4.00 -7.18 -14.14
N ASP A 567 2.75 -7.32 -14.55
CA ASP A 567 2.06 -8.61 -14.52
C ASP A 567 2.62 -9.53 -15.61
N GLY A 568 2.94 -10.78 -15.25
CA GLY A 568 3.48 -11.76 -16.18
C GLY A 568 4.98 -11.61 -16.46
N ALA A 569 5.49 -12.44 -17.37
CA ALA A 569 6.92 -12.53 -17.71
C ALA A 569 7.16 -12.71 -19.23
N ASP A 570 6.16 -12.38 -20.05
CA ASP A 570 6.23 -12.47 -21.51
C ASP A 570 6.99 -11.32 -22.16
N LYS A 571 7.17 -10.20 -21.45
CA LYS A 571 8.00 -9.08 -21.85
C LYS A 571 8.91 -8.64 -20.72
N VAL A 572 10.18 -8.36 -21.02
CA VAL A 572 11.16 -7.86 -20.04
C VAL A 572 11.60 -6.44 -20.40
N PRO A 573 12.13 -5.65 -19.45
CA PRO A 573 12.71 -4.34 -19.76
C PRO A 573 13.85 -4.47 -20.78
N ASP A 574 13.83 -3.69 -21.85
CA ASP A 574 14.97 -3.52 -22.76
C ASP A 574 15.90 -2.45 -22.17
N LEU A 575 16.90 -2.90 -21.41
CA LEU A 575 17.75 -2.01 -20.63
C LEU A 575 18.68 -1.13 -21.47
N ALA A 576 18.81 -1.38 -22.79
CA ALA A 576 19.54 -0.51 -23.70
C ALA A 576 18.69 0.70 -24.12
N ASN A 577 17.36 0.53 -24.17
CA ASN A 577 16.40 1.58 -24.54
C ASN A 577 15.73 2.25 -23.32
N CYS A 578 15.80 1.65 -22.13
CA CYS A 578 15.35 2.26 -20.89
C CYS A 578 16.26 3.44 -20.45
N LYS A 579 15.69 4.37 -19.68
CA LYS A 579 16.45 5.43 -18.97
C LYS A 579 16.15 5.38 -17.48
N ASN A 580 17.19 5.49 -16.65
CA ASN A 580 17.09 5.45 -15.19
C ASN A 580 16.42 4.16 -14.65
N ILE A 581 16.61 3.04 -15.36
CA ILE A 581 16.25 1.69 -14.91
C ILE A 581 17.55 0.94 -14.64
N ILE A 582 17.77 0.52 -13.39
CA ILE A 582 19.04 -0.09 -12.96
C ILE A 582 19.02 -1.62 -13.07
N GLY A 583 17.84 -2.22 -13.20
CA GLY A 583 17.67 -3.65 -13.44
C GLY A 583 16.24 -4.13 -13.18
N TYR A 584 16.07 -5.43 -13.09
CA TYR A 584 14.79 -6.08 -12.80
C TYR A 584 15.00 -7.50 -12.26
N ASP A 585 13.99 -8.05 -11.61
CA ASP A 585 13.92 -9.46 -11.24
C ASP A 585 12.64 -10.11 -11.77
N ILE A 586 12.72 -11.40 -12.10
CA ILE A 586 11.56 -12.18 -12.55
C ILE A 586 11.15 -13.10 -11.40
N GLU A 587 9.95 -12.89 -10.89
CA GLU A 587 9.34 -13.64 -9.79
C GLU A 587 8.05 -14.35 -10.28
N PRO A 588 7.51 -15.33 -9.54
CA PRO A 588 6.28 -16.03 -9.93
C PRO A 588 5.07 -15.11 -10.15
N GLU A 589 5.01 -13.97 -9.45
CA GLU A 589 3.91 -13.00 -9.57
C GLU A 589 4.09 -11.99 -10.71
N GLY A 590 5.28 -11.92 -11.32
CA GLY A 590 5.59 -10.96 -12.38
C GLY A 590 7.02 -10.43 -12.31
N ILE A 591 7.26 -9.33 -13.00
CA ILE A 591 8.59 -8.69 -13.06
C ILE A 591 8.63 -7.49 -12.13
N PHE A 592 9.64 -7.44 -11.26
CA PHE A 592 9.97 -6.28 -10.45
C PHE A 592 11.05 -5.46 -11.14
N VAL A 593 10.73 -4.26 -11.62
CA VAL A 593 11.66 -3.34 -12.29
C VAL A 593 12.19 -2.32 -11.28
N HIS A 594 13.51 -2.08 -11.31
CA HIS A 594 14.21 -1.25 -10.32
C HIS A 594 14.51 0.13 -10.92
N LEU A 595 13.99 1.18 -10.29
CA LEU A 595 14.17 2.57 -10.69
C LEU A 595 15.45 3.15 -10.06
N ASN A 596 16.12 4.04 -10.78
CA ASN A 596 17.28 4.75 -10.26
C ASN A 596 16.84 5.86 -9.27
N PRO A 597 17.41 5.95 -8.06
CA PRO A 597 17.07 7.03 -7.14
C PRO A 597 17.55 8.40 -7.63
N GLY A 598 16.86 9.45 -7.18
CA GLY A 598 17.31 10.84 -7.34
C GLY A 598 17.22 11.44 -8.76
N THR A 599 16.67 10.73 -9.74
CA THR A 599 16.59 11.21 -11.13
C THR A 599 15.27 11.89 -11.49
N GLY A 600 14.24 11.83 -10.63
CA GLY A 600 12.92 12.46 -10.80
C GLY A 600 12.05 11.87 -11.93
N LYS A 601 12.65 11.15 -12.87
CA LYS A 601 11.99 10.50 -14.02
C LYS A 601 12.74 9.23 -14.44
N ALA A 602 12.00 8.20 -14.85
CA ALA A 602 12.48 6.99 -15.49
C ALA A 602 11.66 6.67 -16.75
N GLU A 603 12.28 5.98 -17.71
CA GLU A 603 11.66 5.58 -18.98
C GLU A 603 11.85 4.07 -19.13
N LEU A 604 10.72 3.35 -19.16
CA LEU A 604 10.64 1.91 -19.24
C LEU A 604 10.18 1.51 -20.64
N VAL A 605 11.01 0.75 -21.35
CA VAL A 605 10.71 0.16 -22.65
C VAL A 605 10.74 -1.35 -22.49
N LEU A 606 9.72 -2.05 -22.98
CA LEU A 606 9.57 -3.49 -22.88
C LEU A 606 9.90 -4.19 -24.20
N SER A 607 10.40 -5.42 -24.11
CA SER A 607 10.69 -6.28 -25.25
C SER A 607 10.16 -7.69 -25.01
N SER A 608 9.55 -8.28 -26.05
CA SER A 608 9.16 -9.69 -26.06
C SER A 608 10.36 -10.64 -26.27
N ASN A 609 11.54 -10.12 -26.63
CA ASN A 609 12.76 -10.89 -26.61
C ASN A 609 13.30 -10.97 -25.17
N ILE A 610 12.98 -12.06 -24.47
CA ILE A 610 13.42 -12.29 -23.09
C ILE A 610 14.96 -12.26 -22.90
N LYS A 611 15.74 -12.41 -23.98
CA LYS A 611 17.21 -12.36 -23.99
C LYS A 611 17.78 -11.02 -24.44
N VAL A 612 16.95 -9.97 -24.55
CA VAL A 612 17.39 -8.63 -25.02
C VAL A 612 18.53 -8.05 -24.19
N ASN A 613 18.67 -8.49 -22.93
CA ASN A 613 19.70 -8.01 -21.99
C ASN A 613 20.94 -8.93 -21.88
N ASP A 614 21.10 -9.92 -22.77
CA ASP A 614 22.30 -10.77 -22.78
C ASP A 614 23.55 -9.90 -23.04
N GLY A 615 24.49 -9.88 -22.09
CA GLY A 615 25.69 -9.04 -22.15
C GLY A 615 25.49 -7.60 -21.66
N VAL A 616 24.30 -7.24 -21.19
CA VAL A 616 24.00 -5.92 -20.60
C VAL A 616 23.90 -6.06 -19.08
N ALA A 617 24.94 -5.69 -18.34
CA ALA A 617 25.00 -5.92 -16.89
C ALA A 617 23.97 -5.08 -16.08
N TYR A 618 23.19 -5.71 -15.20
CA TYR A 618 22.15 -5.03 -14.42
C TYR A 618 21.97 -5.60 -13.00
N ILE A 619 21.31 -4.86 -12.13
CA ILE A 619 20.95 -5.33 -10.78
C ILE A 619 19.77 -6.28 -10.90
N LYS A 620 19.99 -7.57 -10.68
CA LYS A 620 18.88 -8.52 -10.55
C LYS A 620 18.16 -8.33 -9.23
N SER A 621 18.92 -8.37 -8.13
CA SER A 621 18.35 -8.14 -6.79
C SER A 621 19.38 -7.51 -5.85
N GLY A 622 18.93 -6.76 -4.83
CA GLY A 622 19.81 -6.19 -3.81
C GLY A 622 19.10 -5.94 -2.48
N SER A 623 19.76 -6.19 -1.36
CA SER A 623 19.19 -6.02 0.00
C SER A 623 19.37 -4.61 0.59
N GLY A 624 19.69 -3.63 -0.26
CA GLY A 624 20.00 -2.27 0.14
C GLY A 624 19.82 -1.30 -1.02
N TRP A 625 20.06 -0.01 -0.76
CA TRP A 625 19.96 1.07 -1.73
C TRP A 625 21.13 1.03 -2.71
N ILE A 626 20.85 1.39 -3.96
CA ILE A 626 21.85 1.45 -5.02
C ILE A 626 21.82 2.86 -5.59
N LYS A 627 22.93 3.57 -5.46
CA LYS A 627 23.11 4.95 -5.94
C LYS A 627 24.23 4.99 -6.96
N ASP A 628 24.24 6.06 -7.77
CA ASP A 628 25.28 6.30 -8.78
C ASP A 628 25.56 5.09 -9.68
N PHE A 629 24.50 4.37 -10.07
CA PHE A 629 24.63 3.18 -10.90
C PHE A 629 25.14 3.52 -12.29
N LYS A 630 26.26 2.90 -12.67
CA LYS A 630 26.90 3.05 -13.98
C LYS A 630 27.17 1.68 -14.57
N ARG A 631 26.74 1.52 -15.82
CA ARG A 631 26.99 0.33 -16.64
C ARG A 631 28.08 0.62 -17.67
N SER A 632 28.90 -0.38 -17.97
CA SER A 632 29.86 -0.39 -19.07
C SER A 632 29.84 -1.74 -19.77
N GLU A 633 30.50 -1.85 -20.92
CA GLU A 633 30.68 -3.15 -21.61
C GLU A 633 31.43 -4.18 -20.77
N ARG A 634 32.20 -3.73 -19.77
CA ARG A 634 32.98 -4.59 -18.88
C ARG A 634 32.22 -4.96 -17.60
N GLY A 635 31.10 -4.33 -17.27
CA GLY A 635 30.35 -4.61 -16.04
C GLY A 635 29.71 -3.38 -15.42
N VAL A 636 29.70 -3.27 -14.09
CA VAL A 636 28.96 -2.24 -13.35
C VAL A 636 29.76 -1.61 -12.21
N ARG A 637 29.45 -0.36 -11.90
CA ARG A 637 29.90 0.35 -10.70
C ARG A 637 28.75 1.11 -10.07
N PHE A 638 28.66 1.10 -8.75
CA PHE A 638 27.63 1.83 -7.99
C PHE A 638 28.06 2.04 -6.53
N ILE A 639 27.27 2.80 -5.79
CA ILE A 639 27.35 2.90 -4.33
C ILE A 639 26.24 2.03 -3.76
N PHE A 640 26.60 1.07 -2.91
CA PHE A 640 25.65 0.24 -2.18
C PHE A 640 25.51 0.76 -0.75
N GLU A 641 24.28 0.91 -0.27
CA GLU A 641 24.01 1.26 1.12
C GLU A 641 23.04 0.24 1.72
N CYS A 642 23.50 -0.49 2.71
CA CYS A 642 22.73 -1.52 3.39
C CYS A 642 22.89 -1.43 4.90
N PHE A 643 21.99 -2.10 5.61
CA PHE A 643 22.11 -2.26 7.04
C PHE A 643 23.16 -3.33 7.36
N ASN A 644 24.31 -2.91 7.90
CA ASN A 644 25.49 -3.71 8.26
C ASN A 644 26.09 -4.53 7.10
N LYS A 645 25.44 -5.62 6.71
CA LYS A 645 25.86 -6.52 5.63
C LYS A 645 24.69 -6.85 4.71
N GLY A 646 24.92 -6.72 3.41
CA GLY A 646 23.92 -6.95 2.39
C GLY A 646 24.31 -8.03 1.38
N LYS A 647 23.38 -8.27 0.47
CA LYS A 647 23.48 -9.21 -0.64
C LYS A 647 23.13 -8.50 -1.92
N ILE A 648 23.87 -8.80 -2.99
CA ILE A 648 23.62 -8.25 -4.32
C ILE A 648 23.76 -9.36 -5.36
N VAL A 649 22.85 -9.37 -6.32
CA VAL A 649 22.96 -10.19 -7.52
C VAL A 649 23.01 -9.28 -8.73
N VAL A 650 24.09 -9.37 -9.49
CA VAL A 650 24.25 -8.71 -10.78
C VAL A 650 24.05 -9.76 -11.88
N ALA A 651 23.19 -9.48 -12.85
CA ALA A 651 22.87 -10.35 -13.97
C ALA A 651 23.18 -9.67 -15.31
N GLY A 652 22.93 -10.37 -16.43
CA GLY A 652 23.24 -9.89 -17.77
C GLY A 652 24.74 -9.87 -18.09
N LEU A 653 25.57 -10.50 -17.25
CA LEU A 653 27.00 -10.65 -17.51
C LEU A 653 27.25 -11.77 -18.53
N LYS A 654 28.44 -11.81 -19.15
CA LYS A 654 28.85 -12.96 -19.98
C LYS A 654 28.87 -14.23 -19.11
N PRO A 655 28.19 -15.32 -19.49
CA PRO A 655 28.20 -16.58 -18.73
C PRO A 655 29.59 -17.21 -18.66
N ASP A 656 29.90 -17.89 -17.55
CA ASP A 656 31.14 -18.65 -17.34
C ASP A 656 32.43 -17.85 -17.52
N HIS A 657 32.37 -16.53 -17.32
CA HIS A 657 33.52 -15.62 -17.41
C HIS A 657 33.94 -15.12 -16.03
N LYS A 658 35.22 -14.79 -15.89
CA LYS A 658 35.77 -14.24 -14.65
C LYS A 658 35.57 -12.72 -14.56
N PHE A 659 35.15 -12.27 -13.39
CA PHE A 659 34.99 -10.86 -13.04
C PHE A 659 35.82 -10.54 -11.81
N LYS A 660 36.44 -9.36 -11.82
CA LYS A 660 37.10 -8.74 -10.68
C LYS A 660 36.09 -7.91 -9.89
N ILE A 661 36.08 -8.09 -8.57
CA ILE A 661 35.23 -7.36 -7.63
C ILE A 661 36.10 -6.45 -6.77
N VAL A 662 35.75 -5.16 -6.74
CA VAL A 662 36.40 -4.16 -5.90
C VAL A 662 35.35 -3.44 -5.07
N GLY A 663 35.51 -3.46 -3.74
CA GLY A 663 34.63 -2.75 -2.81
C GLY A 663 35.24 -2.71 -1.41
N ASN A 664 34.54 -2.09 -0.45
CA ASN A 664 35.07 -1.88 0.91
C ASN A 664 35.59 -3.13 1.60
N ASN A 665 34.93 -4.28 1.40
CA ASN A 665 35.34 -5.58 1.94
C ASN A 665 35.81 -6.57 0.86
N PHE A 666 36.00 -6.12 -0.38
CA PHE A 666 36.51 -6.94 -1.49
C PHE A 666 37.73 -6.28 -2.12
N SER A 667 38.91 -6.85 -1.88
CA SER A 667 40.16 -6.40 -2.49
C SER A 667 40.50 -7.25 -3.70
N ALA A 668 39.97 -6.89 -4.88
CA ALA A 668 40.25 -7.57 -6.15
C ALA A 668 39.91 -9.08 -6.14
N MET A 669 38.78 -9.45 -5.54
CA MET A 669 38.29 -10.82 -5.55
C MET A 669 37.91 -11.23 -6.97
N GLU A 670 38.30 -12.44 -7.41
CA GLU A 670 37.83 -13.01 -8.67
C GLU A 670 36.59 -13.87 -8.43
N VAL A 671 35.52 -13.64 -9.20
CA VAL A 671 34.29 -14.45 -9.18
C VAL A 671 33.96 -14.85 -10.62
N THR A 672 33.55 -16.10 -10.82
CA THR A 672 33.06 -16.56 -12.12
C THR A 672 31.55 -16.41 -12.16
N SER A 673 31.01 -15.80 -13.22
CA SER A 673 29.57 -15.73 -13.44
C SER A 673 28.98 -17.12 -13.65
N SER A 674 27.73 -17.32 -13.24
CA SER A 674 27.02 -18.56 -13.51
C SER A 674 26.79 -18.78 -15.02
N ASN A 675 26.32 -19.97 -15.38
CA ASN A 675 25.85 -20.28 -16.75
C ASN A 675 24.69 -19.38 -17.23
N ARG A 676 24.05 -18.62 -16.33
CA ARG A 676 23.04 -17.59 -16.63
C ARG A 676 23.62 -16.17 -16.67
N GLY A 677 24.93 -16.00 -16.51
CA GLY A 677 25.54 -14.67 -16.48
C GLY A 677 25.26 -13.91 -15.18
N GLU A 678 25.17 -14.61 -14.05
CA GLU A 678 24.88 -14.00 -12.74
C GLU A 678 26.10 -14.07 -11.82
N VAL A 679 26.34 -12.99 -11.07
CA VAL A 679 27.30 -12.93 -9.96
C VAL A 679 26.54 -12.59 -8.68
N LEU A 680 26.65 -13.47 -7.69
CA LEU A 680 26.11 -13.27 -6.34
C LEU A 680 27.23 -12.84 -5.39
N LEU A 681 27.02 -11.70 -4.73
CA LEU A 681 27.88 -11.21 -3.66
C LEU A 681 27.10 -11.25 -2.34
N GLN A 682 27.73 -11.82 -1.31
CA GLN A 682 27.22 -11.88 0.06
C GLN A 682 28.10 -11.05 0.99
N ASP A 683 27.58 -10.72 2.17
CA ASP A 683 28.27 -9.94 3.20
C ASP A 683 28.79 -8.58 2.70
N VAL A 684 28.16 -7.99 1.68
CA VAL A 684 28.59 -6.71 1.09
C VAL A 684 28.34 -5.58 2.10
N THR A 685 29.38 -4.83 2.46
CA THR A 685 29.23 -3.65 3.34
C THR A 685 28.95 -2.39 2.52
N SER A 686 28.29 -1.41 3.13
CA SER A 686 28.01 -0.12 2.49
C SER A 686 29.26 0.56 1.94
N GLY A 687 29.20 1.07 0.71
CA GLY A 687 30.29 1.76 0.03
C GLY A 687 30.28 1.57 -1.49
N PRO A 688 31.32 2.09 -2.19
CA PRO A 688 31.51 1.85 -3.62
C PRO A 688 31.73 0.37 -3.92
N LEU A 689 31.11 -0.13 -4.98
CA LEU A 689 31.28 -1.48 -5.49
C LEU A 689 31.46 -1.45 -7.01
N GLU A 690 32.44 -2.19 -7.51
CA GLU A 690 32.71 -2.38 -8.93
C GLU A 690 32.84 -3.88 -9.24
N ILE A 691 32.18 -4.30 -10.32
CA ILE A 691 32.26 -5.64 -10.90
C ILE A 691 32.68 -5.47 -12.35
N SER A 692 33.87 -5.93 -12.72
CA SER A 692 34.41 -5.74 -14.06
C SER A 692 35.04 -7.02 -14.63
N LEU A 693 34.82 -7.27 -15.93
CA LEU A 693 35.36 -8.41 -16.67
C LEU A 693 36.89 -8.36 -16.67
N ILE A 694 37.51 -9.52 -16.44
CA ILE A 694 38.97 -9.71 -16.47
C ILE A 694 39.48 -9.88 -17.89
#